data_AF-A0A6A0JJR8-F1
#
_entry.id   AF-A0A6A0JJR8-F1
#
_cell.length_a   1.000
_cell.length_b   1.000
_cell.length_c   1.000
_cell.angle_alpha   90.00
_cell.angle_beta   90.00
_cell.angle_gamma   90.00
#
_symmetry.space_group_name_H-M   'P 1'
#
loop_
_entity.id
_entity.type
_entity.pdbx_description
1 polymer ?
#
loop_
_entity_poly.entity_id
_entity_poly.type
_entity_poly.pdbx_seq_one_letter_code
_entity_poly.pdbx_strand_id
1 'polypeptide(L)'
;MENQSNKQVSIPINGMTCAACVSHVEAALSSIDGIVESSVNLATSRALIRMDTGISTSLIQEAVSNAGYQVGTENRMIRIEGMTCSACVSHVEAALNTVSGITSSSVNLATGNASVEFVPGLLNIDDLQNSVAQSGYKANTTNLDLRENYPDRTDHTKHLQSRLIFSIIGSFLIFTVSFELFPWVTYLKTIPAYKLSIWAIATPIQFWTGWMFYSSGIKALKHGSPNMHTLVALGTSVAYGYSSFIVALSFVSPQLLLLSGLNDDLFFGTAAIIITLVIFGRYLESRSLNRTSEAISQLIRMQPTTANIETDGQETRVSIDLLKIDDLIIIKPGDGIPADGEIVEGHSSVDESMISGESLPVDKSKGDPVYAASLNHNGYFKFRATEVGSNTVLSNIIRLVEEAQASKAPIQRIADKVAAYFVPAVGIVALIAFLSWMVLGPDPQITVATLVLVSVLIIACPCALGLATPTAIIVGIGKAAQNGILIHSAEALETLHKIDYLVLDKTGTITEGKPSLTDIIPAPDHDYDSNYILSMAASAEKYSEHPLAQSVLQAAANRGIIIDQADSFESFQGLGVKAYIDAKTICVGNAAMMASENINIKHMHTNEQNLGSSGKTPIYVSENATCLGLIGIADTARPSSSHAVAALANMGLEIEIATGDTSETAQCIANEVGIPAVRSGLLPADKVQAIKDLQSQGRIVAMVGDGVNDAAALAQADVGIAMGSG
;
A
#
# COMPACT_ATOMS: atom_id res chain seq x y z
N MET A 1 -36.51 20.22 32.14
CA MET A 1 -36.43 20.32 30.67
C MET A 1 -35.03 20.83 30.37
N GLU A 2 -34.07 19.93 30.30
CA GLU A 2 -32.68 20.24 29.95
C GLU A 2 -32.60 20.42 28.43
N ASN A 3 -31.96 21.50 27.98
CA ASN A 3 -31.64 21.77 26.58
C ASN A 3 -30.80 20.60 26.02
N GLN A 4 -31.39 19.70 25.24
CA GLN A 4 -30.64 18.83 24.35
C GLN A 4 -30.01 19.70 23.26
N SER A 5 -28.69 19.79 23.25
CA SER A 5 -27.93 20.54 22.26
C SER A 5 -28.00 19.82 20.91
N ASN A 6 -28.96 20.21 20.07
CA ASN A 6 -29.03 19.71 18.69
C ASN A 6 -27.76 20.10 17.92
N LYS A 7 -27.04 19.10 17.38
CA LYS A 7 -25.86 19.29 16.53
C LYS A 7 -26.32 19.27 15.07
N GLN A 8 -25.96 20.29 14.31
CA GLN A 8 -26.16 20.33 12.87
C GLN A 8 -24.90 19.83 12.16
N VAL A 9 -25.06 18.86 11.27
CA VAL A 9 -23.97 18.17 10.59
C VAL A 9 -24.28 18.08 9.10
N SER A 10 -23.28 18.25 8.25
CA SER A 10 -23.40 18.04 6.81
C SER A 10 -22.55 16.85 6.37
N ILE A 11 -23.18 15.78 5.88
CA ILE A 11 -22.51 14.56 5.41
C ILE A 11 -22.61 14.43 3.88
N PRO A 12 -21.57 13.91 3.20
CA PRO A 12 -21.63 13.62 1.77
C PRO A 12 -22.40 12.32 1.49
N ILE A 13 -23.15 12.28 0.39
CA ILE A 13 -23.93 11.10 -0.05
C ILE A 13 -23.59 10.81 -1.51
N ASN A 14 -23.06 9.62 -1.77
CA ASN A 14 -22.67 9.11 -3.09
C ASN A 14 -23.81 8.28 -3.72
N GLY A 15 -23.91 8.33 -5.04
CA GLY A 15 -24.88 7.54 -5.83
C GLY A 15 -26.23 8.22 -6.11
N MET A 16 -26.42 9.48 -5.69
CA MET A 16 -27.64 10.24 -6.03
C MET A 16 -27.55 10.83 -7.44
N THR A 17 -28.53 10.54 -8.30
CA THR A 17 -28.57 11.02 -9.70
C THR A 17 -29.85 11.76 -10.08
N CYS A 18 -30.86 11.77 -9.20
CA CYS A 18 -32.14 12.42 -9.50
C CYS A 18 -32.84 12.97 -8.23
N ALA A 19 -33.89 13.77 -8.44
CA ALA A 19 -34.70 14.34 -7.37
C ALA A 19 -35.43 13.29 -6.52
N ALA A 20 -35.76 12.12 -7.08
CA ALA A 20 -36.36 11.03 -6.31
C ALA A 20 -35.37 10.39 -5.32
N CYS A 21 -34.06 10.39 -5.65
CA CYS A 21 -33.02 9.92 -4.72
C CYS A 21 -32.97 10.77 -3.45
N VAL A 22 -33.16 12.08 -3.59
CA VAL A 22 -33.16 13.05 -2.48
C VAL A 22 -34.21 12.66 -1.44
N SER A 23 -35.46 12.45 -1.88
CA SER A 23 -36.57 12.10 -0.98
C SER A 23 -36.39 10.73 -0.31
N HIS A 24 -35.77 9.76 -1.00
CA HIS A 24 -35.45 8.46 -0.40
C HIS A 24 -34.42 8.57 0.72
N VAL A 25 -33.34 9.32 0.49
CA VAL A 25 -32.29 9.53 1.49
C VAL A 25 -32.83 10.35 2.67
N GLU A 26 -33.63 11.39 2.43
CA GLU A 26 -34.29 12.18 3.49
C GLU A 26 -35.22 11.30 4.34
N ALA A 27 -36.03 10.44 3.71
CA ALA A 27 -36.92 9.54 4.42
C ALA A 27 -36.14 8.51 5.28
N ALA A 28 -35.05 7.97 4.74
CA ALA A 28 -34.20 7.03 5.47
C ALA A 28 -33.51 7.68 6.67
N LEU A 29 -32.96 8.90 6.51
CA LEU A 29 -32.33 9.63 7.60
C LEU A 29 -33.35 10.09 8.66
N SER A 30 -34.53 10.56 8.24
CA SER A 30 -35.60 10.95 9.15
C SER A 30 -36.19 9.78 9.95
N SER A 31 -35.96 8.54 9.51
CA SER A 31 -36.44 7.34 10.22
C SER A 31 -35.58 6.95 11.44
N ILE A 32 -34.42 7.57 11.63
CA ILE A 32 -33.53 7.30 12.76
C ILE A 32 -34.00 8.08 13.98
N ASP A 33 -34.27 7.37 15.08
CA ASP A 33 -34.58 7.99 16.37
C ASP A 33 -33.43 8.90 16.84
N GLY A 34 -33.74 10.19 17.04
CA GLY A 34 -32.78 11.23 17.42
C GLY A 34 -32.38 12.18 16.28
N ILE A 35 -32.78 11.91 15.03
CA ILE A 35 -32.68 12.88 13.93
C ILE A 35 -33.93 13.77 13.93
N VAL A 36 -33.74 15.06 14.20
CA VAL A 36 -34.82 16.06 14.31
C VAL A 36 -35.20 16.61 12.94
N GLU A 37 -34.22 16.75 12.04
CA GLU A 37 -34.41 17.30 10.70
C GLU A 37 -33.35 16.75 9.76
N SER A 38 -33.74 16.37 8.54
CA SER A 38 -32.82 16.00 7.47
C SER A 38 -33.23 16.69 6.17
N SER A 39 -32.28 17.34 5.50
CA SER A 39 -32.48 17.92 4.17
C SER A 39 -31.31 17.56 3.26
N VAL A 40 -31.61 17.10 2.05
CA VAL A 40 -30.61 16.62 1.09
C VAL A 40 -30.55 17.58 -0.11
N ASN A 41 -29.34 17.99 -0.47
CA ASN A 41 -29.10 18.86 -1.62
C ASN A 41 -28.33 18.10 -2.71
N LEU A 42 -29.05 17.78 -3.79
CA LEU A 42 -28.52 17.06 -4.95
C LEU A 42 -27.37 17.78 -5.66
N ALA A 43 -27.41 19.12 -5.75
CA ALA A 43 -26.39 19.89 -6.46
C ALA A 43 -25.03 19.83 -5.75
N THR A 44 -25.05 19.66 -4.42
CA THR A 44 -23.85 19.53 -3.60
C THR A 44 -23.51 18.09 -3.23
N SER A 45 -24.39 17.13 -3.53
CA SER A 45 -24.31 15.74 -3.07
C SER A 45 -24.13 15.61 -1.54
N ARG A 46 -24.84 16.43 -0.75
CA ARG A 46 -24.75 16.45 0.72
C ARG A 46 -26.11 16.40 1.40
N ALA A 47 -26.16 15.71 2.54
CA ALA A 47 -27.26 15.71 3.48
C ALA A 47 -26.92 16.60 4.69
N LEU A 48 -27.78 17.56 5.01
CA LEU A 48 -27.74 18.38 6.20
C LEU A 48 -28.69 17.75 7.24
N ILE A 49 -28.13 17.32 8.37
CA ILE A 49 -28.84 16.60 9.41
C ILE A 49 -28.72 17.38 10.71
N ARG A 50 -29.84 17.56 11.40
CA ARG A 50 -29.88 18.06 12.77
C ARG A 50 -30.25 16.91 13.68
N MET A 51 -29.34 16.56 14.59
CA MET A 51 -29.44 15.38 15.43
C MET A 51 -29.12 15.66 16.90
N ASP A 52 -29.64 14.80 17.77
CA ASP A 52 -29.22 14.73 19.17
C ASP A 52 -27.77 14.23 19.30
N THR A 53 -27.10 14.59 20.40
CA THR A 53 -25.75 14.13 20.69
C THR A 53 -25.75 12.65 21.08
N GLY A 54 -24.96 11.82 20.36
CA GLY A 54 -24.75 10.40 20.69
C GLY A 54 -25.26 9.39 19.67
N ILE A 55 -25.79 9.81 18.52
CA ILE A 55 -26.14 8.90 17.41
C ILE A 55 -24.85 8.28 16.83
N SER A 56 -24.84 6.96 16.66
CA SER A 56 -23.69 6.27 16.07
C SER A 56 -23.58 6.53 14.57
N THR A 57 -22.35 6.68 14.10
CA THR A 57 -22.03 6.88 12.67
C THR A 57 -22.48 5.69 11.82
N SER A 58 -22.40 4.48 12.39
CA SER A 58 -22.83 3.24 11.76
C SER A 58 -24.33 3.20 11.46
N LEU A 59 -25.19 3.72 12.35
CA LEU A 59 -26.64 3.77 12.14
C LEU A 59 -27.01 4.66 10.95
N ILE A 60 -26.30 5.79 10.79
CA ILE A 60 -26.49 6.71 9.68
C ILE A 60 -26.06 6.05 8.36
N GLN A 61 -24.91 5.37 8.35
CA GLN A 61 -24.43 4.63 7.18
C GLN A 61 -25.37 3.49 6.78
N GLU A 62 -25.87 2.72 7.76
CA GLU A 62 -26.78 1.61 7.51
C GLU A 62 -28.12 2.10 6.94
N ALA A 63 -28.68 3.19 7.46
CA ALA A 63 -29.92 3.76 6.92
C ALA A 63 -29.76 4.25 5.48
N VAL A 64 -28.65 4.92 5.16
CA VAL A 64 -28.35 5.39 3.80
C VAL A 64 -28.07 4.22 2.85
N SER A 65 -27.39 3.17 3.34
CA SER A 65 -27.12 1.94 2.58
C SER A 65 -28.38 1.14 2.28
N ASN A 66 -29.28 1.01 3.26
CA ASN A 66 -30.59 0.38 3.07
C ASN A 66 -31.48 1.16 2.08
N ALA A 67 -31.27 2.46 1.94
CA ALA A 67 -31.90 3.28 0.92
C ALA A 67 -31.26 3.12 -0.48
N GLY A 68 -30.16 2.38 -0.61
CA GLY A 68 -29.45 2.12 -1.86
C GLY A 68 -28.32 3.09 -2.20
N TYR A 69 -27.85 3.88 -1.22
CA TYR A 69 -26.82 4.91 -1.40
C TYR A 69 -25.64 4.69 -0.45
N GLN A 70 -24.55 5.45 -0.61
CA GLN A 70 -23.40 5.36 0.28
C GLN A 70 -23.09 6.71 0.91
N VAL A 71 -22.71 6.73 2.18
CA VAL A 71 -22.17 7.95 2.82
C VAL A 71 -20.71 8.09 2.38
N GLY A 72 -20.33 9.26 1.87
CA GLY A 72 -18.94 9.51 1.48
C GLY A 72 -18.01 9.57 2.70
N THR A 73 -16.83 8.99 2.58
CA THR A 73 -15.77 9.02 3.58
C THR A 73 -14.54 9.77 3.07
N GLU A 74 -13.77 10.34 3.99
CA GLU A 74 -12.45 10.91 3.73
C GLU A 74 -11.41 10.17 4.59
N ASN A 75 -10.20 10.03 4.07
CA ASN A 75 -9.08 9.45 4.80
C ASN A 75 -8.11 10.56 5.23
N ARG A 76 -7.65 10.52 6.48
CA ARG A 76 -6.64 11.45 7.00
C ARG A 76 -5.57 10.72 7.79
N MET A 77 -4.33 11.10 7.53
CA MET A 77 -3.15 10.65 8.27
C MET A 77 -2.92 11.55 9.50
N ILE A 78 -2.64 10.93 10.64
CA ILE A 78 -2.38 11.58 11.92
C ILE A 78 -1.10 10.99 12.50
N ARG A 79 -0.16 11.84 12.93
CA ARG A 79 1.07 11.35 13.56
C ARG A 79 0.82 11.03 15.03
N ILE A 80 1.27 9.88 15.49
CA ILE A 80 1.14 9.41 16.88
C ILE A 80 2.52 9.22 17.52
N GLU A 81 2.80 10.01 18.55
CA GLU A 81 4.04 9.95 19.33
C GLU A 81 3.91 9.01 20.54
N GLY A 82 5.01 8.31 20.86
CA GLY A 82 5.12 7.48 22.06
C GLY A 82 4.72 6.01 21.89
N MET A 83 4.33 5.58 20.68
CA MET A 83 4.11 4.18 20.39
C MET A 83 5.43 3.42 20.30
N THR A 84 5.52 2.28 20.97
CA THR A 84 6.72 1.46 21.01
C THR A 84 6.45 0.04 20.50
N CYS A 85 5.28 -0.55 20.72
CA CYS A 85 5.02 -1.94 20.36
C CYS A 85 3.71 -2.14 19.58
N SER A 86 3.51 -3.33 19.03
CA SER A 86 2.26 -3.74 18.36
C SER A 86 1.04 -3.66 19.27
N ALA A 87 1.20 -3.87 20.58
CA ALA A 87 0.10 -3.67 21.52
C ALA A 87 -0.30 -2.18 21.67
N CYS A 88 0.64 -1.24 21.47
CA CYS A 88 0.30 0.19 21.42
C CYS A 88 -0.57 0.51 20.21
N VAL A 89 -0.27 -0.10 19.05
CA VAL A 89 -1.03 0.06 17.80
C VAL A 89 -2.48 -0.30 18.02
N SER A 90 -2.75 -1.54 18.47
CA SER A 90 -4.11 -2.02 18.68
C SER A 90 -4.88 -1.19 19.72
N HIS A 91 -4.19 -0.62 20.71
CA HIS A 91 -4.82 0.25 21.71
C HIS A 91 -5.21 1.61 21.13
N VAL A 92 -4.34 2.24 20.35
CA VAL A 92 -4.63 3.52 19.68
C VAL A 92 -5.75 3.35 18.66
N GLU A 93 -5.75 2.26 17.87
CA GLU A 93 -6.85 1.94 16.95
C GLU A 93 -8.19 1.76 17.69
N ALA A 94 -8.19 1.01 18.78
CA ALA A 94 -9.41 0.81 19.57
C ALA A 94 -9.93 2.14 20.12
N ALA A 95 -9.05 3.04 20.55
CA ALA A 95 -9.44 4.37 21.02
C ALA A 95 -9.97 5.25 19.88
N LEU A 96 -9.30 5.29 18.74
CA LEU A 96 -9.74 6.03 17.56
C LEU A 96 -11.10 5.53 17.09
N ASN A 97 -11.31 4.22 16.97
CA ASN A 97 -12.58 3.63 16.53
C ASN A 97 -13.78 3.93 17.47
N THR A 98 -13.55 4.42 18.69
CA THR A 98 -14.63 4.88 19.58
C THR A 98 -15.07 6.33 19.34
N VAL A 99 -14.32 7.09 18.55
CA VAL A 99 -14.62 8.49 18.26
C VAL A 99 -15.75 8.58 17.24
N SER A 100 -16.77 9.39 17.55
CA SER A 100 -17.90 9.63 16.65
C SER A 100 -17.44 10.22 15.32
N GLY A 101 -17.88 9.62 14.21
CA GLY A 101 -17.54 10.04 12.85
C GLY A 101 -16.44 9.19 12.21
N ILE A 102 -15.71 8.37 12.96
CA ILE A 102 -14.72 7.43 12.40
C ILE A 102 -15.44 6.17 11.90
N THR A 103 -15.16 5.78 10.66
CA THR A 103 -15.60 4.52 10.06
C THR A 103 -14.57 3.42 10.34
N SER A 104 -13.29 3.73 10.14
CA SER A 104 -12.19 2.80 10.37
C SER A 104 -10.91 3.56 10.76
N SER A 105 -10.04 2.91 11.51
CA SER A 105 -8.69 3.43 11.79
C SER A 105 -7.66 2.31 11.77
N SER A 106 -6.51 2.61 11.20
CA SER A 106 -5.37 1.70 11.07
C SER A 106 -4.10 2.42 11.49
N VAL A 107 -3.31 1.82 12.37
CA VAL A 107 -2.13 2.45 12.92
C VAL A 107 -0.88 1.70 12.49
N ASN A 108 0.10 2.45 11.99
CA ASN A 108 1.36 1.93 11.49
C ASN A 108 2.48 2.24 12.49
N LEU A 109 3.02 1.20 13.13
CA LEU A 109 4.13 1.36 14.05
C LEU A 109 5.44 1.76 13.36
N ALA A 110 5.64 1.41 12.09
CA ALA A 110 6.87 1.67 11.33
C ALA A 110 6.97 3.14 10.91
N THR A 111 5.85 3.78 10.57
CA THR A 111 5.82 5.23 10.28
C THR A 111 5.51 6.06 11.53
N GLY A 112 4.79 5.49 12.49
CA GLY A 112 4.26 6.23 13.64
C GLY A 112 3.00 7.02 13.30
N ASN A 113 2.32 6.67 12.20
CA ASN A 113 1.12 7.35 11.72
C ASN A 113 -0.12 6.47 11.90
N ALA A 114 -1.26 7.11 12.09
CA ALA A 114 -2.59 6.54 12.07
C ALA A 114 -3.31 7.04 10.82
N SER A 115 -3.79 6.13 9.98
CA SER A 115 -4.75 6.43 8.92
C SER A 115 -6.15 6.30 9.51
N VAL A 116 -6.95 7.34 9.37
CA VAL A 116 -8.30 7.43 9.91
C VAL A 116 -9.25 7.73 8.77
N GLU A 117 -10.16 6.80 8.52
CA GLU A 117 -11.28 6.99 7.63
C GLU A 117 -12.49 7.52 8.42
N PHE A 118 -13.05 8.64 7.99
CA PHE A 118 -14.12 9.30 8.71
C PHE A 118 -15.17 9.91 7.76
N VAL A 119 -16.37 10.13 8.28
CA VAL A 119 -17.44 10.83 7.57
C VAL A 119 -17.28 12.34 7.79
N PRO A 120 -17.07 13.13 6.72
CA PRO A 120 -16.92 14.59 6.83
C PRO A 120 -18.13 15.23 7.50
N GLY A 121 -17.87 16.16 8.42
CA GLY A 121 -18.89 16.87 9.21
C GLY A 121 -19.28 16.19 10.52
N LEU A 122 -19.14 14.87 10.66
CA LEU A 122 -19.42 14.15 11.92
C LEU A 122 -18.23 14.20 12.89
N LEU A 123 -17.01 14.25 12.36
CA LEU A 123 -15.76 14.26 13.11
C LEU A 123 -15.34 15.67 13.55
N ASN A 124 -14.93 15.82 14.81
CA ASN A 124 -14.13 16.95 15.27
C ASN A 124 -12.67 16.52 15.45
N ILE A 125 -11.72 17.30 14.94
CA ILE A 125 -10.28 16.97 14.98
C ILE A 125 -9.77 16.95 16.42
N ASP A 126 -10.32 17.80 17.30
CA ASP A 126 -9.93 17.83 18.72
C ASP A 126 -10.31 16.53 19.44
N ASP A 127 -11.39 15.86 19.02
CA ASP A 127 -11.83 14.59 19.60
C ASP A 127 -10.84 13.45 19.29
N LEU A 128 -10.18 13.50 18.11
CA LEU A 128 -9.11 12.58 17.76
C LEU A 128 -7.92 12.74 18.70
N GLN A 129 -7.46 13.98 18.90
CA GLN A 129 -6.32 14.26 19.77
C GLN A 129 -6.61 13.86 21.22
N ASN A 130 -7.82 14.16 21.70
CA ASN A 130 -8.26 13.82 23.04
C ASN A 130 -8.36 12.30 23.26
N SER A 131 -8.91 11.55 22.29
CA SER A 131 -9.00 10.09 22.39
C SER A 131 -7.61 9.42 22.46
N VAL A 132 -6.68 9.89 21.62
CA VAL A 132 -5.28 9.40 21.66
C VAL A 132 -4.58 9.81 22.96
N ALA A 133 -4.84 11.01 23.47
CA ALA A 133 -4.30 11.50 24.75
C ALA A 133 -4.80 10.68 25.95
N GLN A 134 -6.10 10.35 25.98
CA GLN A 134 -6.69 9.48 27.01
C GLN A 134 -6.09 8.07 26.99
N SER A 135 -5.66 7.60 25.82
CA SER A 135 -4.94 6.33 25.65
C SER A 135 -3.46 6.42 26.03
N GLY A 136 -2.99 7.61 26.44
CA GLY A 136 -1.65 7.84 26.96
C GLY A 136 -0.58 8.04 25.88
N TYR A 137 -0.99 8.47 24.68
CA TYR A 137 -0.13 8.84 23.55
C TYR A 137 -0.38 10.30 23.15
N LYS A 138 0.37 10.82 22.19
CA LYS A 138 0.17 12.20 21.70
C LYS A 138 -0.06 12.19 20.21
N ALA A 139 -1.16 12.78 19.74
CA ALA A 139 -1.47 12.92 18.32
C ALA A 139 -1.11 14.32 17.82
N ASN A 140 -0.58 14.41 16.61
CA ASN A 140 -0.35 15.66 15.89
C ASN A 140 -1.10 15.62 14.56
N THR A 141 -2.00 16.58 14.34
CA THR A 141 -2.98 16.60 13.23
C THR A 141 -2.72 17.70 12.20
N THR A 142 -1.62 18.44 12.32
CA THR A 142 -1.21 19.47 11.35
C THR A 142 -1.01 18.84 9.97
N ASN A 143 -1.32 19.55 8.87
CA ASN A 143 -1.03 19.07 7.52
C ASN A 143 0.46 18.72 7.44
N LEU A 144 0.75 17.43 7.30
CA LEU A 144 2.09 16.87 7.37
C LEU A 144 2.69 16.89 5.96
N ASP A 145 3.80 17.60 5.81
CA ASP A 145 4.65 17.45 4.62
C ASP A 145 5.13 15.99 4.53
N LEU A 146 4.99 15.37 3.35
CA LEU A 146 5.42 13.98 3.09
C LEU A 146 6.91 13.74 3.42
N ARG A 147 7.73 14.81 3.41
CA ARG A 147 9.15 14.77 3.81
C ARG A 147 9.38 14.68 5.32
N GLU A 148 8.50 15.24 6.15
CA GLU A 148 8.59 15.16 7.62
C GLU A 148 8.00 13.86 8.19
N ASN A 149 7.28 13.08 7.36
CA ASN A 149 6.61 11.84 7.74
C ASN A 149 7.54 10.67 8.07
N TYR A 150 8.80 10.70 7.60
CA TYR A 150 9.78 9.68 7.97
C TYR A 150 10.64 10.20 9.12
N PRO A 151 10.31 9.87 10.39
CA PRO A 151 11.16 10.24 11.51
C PRO A 151 12.58 9.74 11.25
N ASP A 152 13.56 10.57 11.54
CA ASP A 152 14.94 10.11 11.71
C ASP A 152 14.99 9.22 12.97
N ARG A 153 14.58 7.95 12.81
CA ARG A 153 14.53 6.94 13.88
C ARG A 153 15.92 6.48 14.31
N THR A 154 16.98 7.10 13.77
CA THR A 154 18.35 6.83 14.22
C THR A 154 18.48 7.13 15.71
N ASP A 155 17.85 8.19 16.23
CA ASP A 155 17.98 8.56 17.64
C ASP A 155 17.28 7.58 18.60
N HIS A 156 16.07 7.12 18.27
CA HIS A 156 15.40 6.09 19.09
C HIS A 156 16.20 4.78 19.15
N THR A 157 16.75 4.36 18.01
CA THR A 157 17.54 3.12 17.91
C THR A 157 18.87 3.25 18.62
N LYS A 158 19.53 4.41 18.56
CA LYS A 158 20.73 4.72 19.35
C LYS A 158 20.44 4.69 20.85
N HIS A 159 19.28 5.18 21.29
CA HIS A 159 18.86 5.08 22.69
C HIS A 159 18.62 3.63 23.15
N LEU A 160 17.99 2.79 22.31
CA LEU A 160 17.86 1.35 22.59
C LEU A 160 19.22 0.66 22.61
N GLN A 161 20.12 1.01 21.69
CA GLN A 161 21.47 0.45 21.61
C GLN A 161 22.29 0.79 22.86
N SER A 162 22.24 2.03 23.35
CA SER A 162 22.99 2.42 24.56
C SER A 162 22.47 1.72 25.81
N ARG A 163 21.14 1.60 25.96
CA ARG A 163 20.51 0.82 27.03
C ARG A 163 20.84 -0.67 26.95
N LEU A 164 20.87 -1.22 25.74
CA LEU A 164 21.25 -2.59 25.47
C LEU A 164 22.70 -2.84 25.91
N ILE A 165 23.66 -2.03 25.44
CA ILE A 165 25.07 -2.15 25.81
C ILE A 165 25.24 -2.08 27.33
N PHE A 166 24.61 -1.10 27.97
CA PHE A 166 24.63 -0.97 29.42
C PHE A 166 24.09 -2.23 30.13
N SER A 167 22.96 -2.76 29.66
CA SER A 167 22.33 -3.95 30.24
C SER A 167 23.12 -5.24 30.01
N ILE A 168 23.79 -5.38 28.85
CA ILE A 168 24.70 -6.50 28.56
C ILE A 168 25.88 -6.47 29.51
N ILE A 169 26.54 -5.31 29.65
CA ILE A 169 27.69 -5.16 30.54
C ILE A 169 27.28 -5.46 31.99
N GLY A 170 26.20 -4.85 32.47
CA GLY A 170 25.71 -5.04 33.83
C GLY A 170 25.25 -6.48 34.11
N SER A 171 24.51 -7.11 33.19
CA SER A 171 24.08 -8.51 33.33
C SER A 171 25.25 -9.47 33.27
N PHE A 172 26.25 -9.21 32.43
CA PHE A 172 27.48 -10.00 32.37
C PHE A 172 28.28 -9.91 33.68
N LEU A 173 28.40 -8.70 34.26
CA LEU A 173 29.02 -8.52 35.57
C LEU A 173 28.28 -9.28 36.68
N ILE A 174 26.94 -9.21 36.71
CA ILE A 174 26.15 -9.97 37.69
C ILE A 174 26.33 -11.48 37.47
N PHE A 175 26.28 -11.94 36.22
CA PHE A 175 26.41 -13.36 35.86
C PHE A 175 27.77 -13.93 36.28
N THR A 176 28.87 -13.27 35.91
CA THR A 176 30.24 -13.69 36.26
C THR A 176 30.46 -13.82 37.76
N VAL A 177 29.88 -12.89 38.53
CA VAL A 177 30.00 -12.84 40.00
C VAL A 177 29.00 -13.78 40.71
N SER A 178 27.96 -14.26 40.03
CA SER A 178 26.96 -15.18 40.60
C SER A 178 27.33 -16.65 40.39
N PHE A 179 27.86 -17.01 39.22
CA PHE A 179 28.07 -18.41 38.79
C PHE A 179 29.38 -19.07 39.24
N GLU A 180 30.19 -18.42 40.09
CA GLU A 180 31.48 -18.96 40.56
C GLU A 180 32.41 -19.46 39.43
N LEU A 181 32.28 -18.85 38.25
CA LEU A 181 33.09 -19.17 37.07
C LEU A 181 34.59 -19.02 37.31
N PHE A 182 34.98 -18.23 38.31
CA PHE A 182 36.36 -18.02 38.70
C PHE A 182 36.57 -18.21 40.20
N PRO A 183 37.72 -18.77 40.63
CA PRO A 183 38.02 -19.04 42.05
C PRO A 183 37.95 -17.81 42.97
N TRP A 184 38.19 -16.60 42.43
CA TRP A 184 38.13 -15.35 43.19
C TRP A 184 36.69 -14.93 43.55
N VAL A 185 35.67 -15.48 42.87
CA VAL A 185 34.26 -15.16 43.12
C VAL A 185 33.82 -15.69 44.48
N THR A 186 34.28 -16.88 44.87
CA THR A 186 33.99 -17.46 46.19
C THR A 186 34.51 -16.57 47.32
N TYR A 187 35.67 -15.92 47.13
CA TYR A 187 36.18 -14.92 48.08
C TYR A 187 35.30 -13.67 48.12
N LEU A 188 34.88 -13.13 46.97
CA LEU A 188 33.98 -11.97 46.93
C LEU A 188 32.64 -12.22 47.62
N LYS A 189 32.06 -13.42 47.49
CA LYS A 189 30.78 -13.79 48.14
C LYS A 189 30.82 -13.68 49.68
N THR A 190 32.00 -13.77 50.30
CA THR A 190 32.15 -13.63 51.75
C THR A 190 32.09 -12.17 52.23
N ILE A 191 32.26 -11.21 51.32
CA ILE A 191 32.27 -9.78 51.66
C ILE A 191 30.81 -9.31 51.80
N PRO A 192 30.41 -8.67 52.93
CA PRO A 192 29.04 -8.18 53.12
C PRO A 192 28.57 -7.22 52.01
N ALA A 193 29.51 -6.48 51.41
CA ALA A 193 29.25 -5.57 50.30
C ALA A 193 28.84 -6.28 48.99
N TYR A 194 29.15 -7.57 48.82
CA TYR A 194 28.84 -8.35 47.61
C TYR A 194 27.37 -8.21 47.17
N LYS A 195 26.46 -8.44 48.10
CA LYS A 195 25.01 -8.40 47.83
C LYS A 195 24.54 -7.00 47.49
N LEU A 196 25.08 -5.99 48.18
CA LEU A 196 24.81 -4.58 47.91
C LEU A 196 25.35 -4.15 46.54
N SER A 197 26.52 -4.66 46.13
CA SER A 197 27.08 -4.39 44.81
C SER A 197 26.22 -4.97 43.69
N ILE A 198 25.75 -6.22 43.81
CA ILE A 198 24.83 -6.81 42.83
C ILE A 198 23.53 -6.03 42.78
N TRP A 199 22.95 -5.68 43.94
CA TRP A 199 21.74 -4.86 44.00
C TRP A 199 21.95 -3.49 43.34
N ALA A 200 23.08 -2.84 43.57
CA ALA A 200 23.42 -1.54 42.98
C ALA A 200 23.56 -1.60 41.46
N ILE A 201 24.09 -2.70 40.90
CA ILE A 201 24.19 -2.91 39.44
C ILE A 201 22.82 -3.28 38.85
N ALA A 202 22.05 -4.12 39.54
CA ALA A 202 20.75 -4.60 39.05
C ALA A 202 19.69 -3.49 39.03
N THR A 203 19.75 -2.53 39.95
CA THR A 203 18.73 -1.49 40.12
C THR A 203 18.60 -0.57 38.88
N PRO A 204 19.69 -0.02 38.31
CA PRO A 204 19.62 0.70 37.04
C PRO A 204 19.12 -0.16 35.88
N ILE A 205 19.49 -1.44 35.82
CA ILE A 205 18.99 -2.35 34.78
C ILE A 205 17.48 -2.53 34.91
N GLN A 206 16.99 -2.73 36.14
CA GLN A 206 15.56 -2.91 36.42
C GLN A 206 14.74 -1.67 36.05
N PHE A 207 15.13 -0.50 36.57
CA PHE A 207 14.26 0.68 36.54
C PHE A 207 14.59 1.69 35.47
N TRP A 208 15.83 1.78 34.97
CA TRP A 208 16.18 2.70 33.88
C TRP A 208 16.08 2.00 32.53
N THR A 209 16.80 0.88 32.38
CA THR A 209 16.75 0.06 31.17
C THR A 209 15.36 -0.56 31.00
N GLY A 210 14.80 -1.17 32.05
CA GLY A 210 13.48 -1.80 32.07
C GLY A 210 12.28 -0.85 32.14
N TRP A 211 12.48 0.48 32.29
CA TRP A 211 11.38 1.46 32.46
C TRP A 211 10.26 1.32 31.42
N MET A 212 10.63 1.03 30.18
CA MET A 212 9.69 0.86 29.07
C MET A 212 8.65 -0.23 29.34
N PHE A 213 9.03 -1.30 30.03
CA PHE A 213 8.14 -2.41 30.36
C PHE A 213 7.15 -2.03 31.45
N TYR A 214 7.58 -1.24 32.43
CA TYR A 214 6.72 -0.70 33.47
C TYR A 214 5.70 0.29 32.90
N SER A 215 6.17 1.30 32.15
CA SER A 215 5.29 2.33 31.60
C SER A 215 4.24 1.74 30.65
N SER A 216 4.63 0.78 29.80
CA SER A 216 3.72 0.14 28.85
C SER A 216 2.84 -0.93 29.52
N GLY A 217 3.41 -1.74 30.41
CA GLY A 217 2.71 -2.83 31.09
C GLY A 217 1.64 -2.35 32.07
N ILE A 218 1.89 -1.24 32.79
CA ILE A 218 0.91 -0.63 33.70
C ILE A 218 -0.26 -0.02 32.93
N LYS A 219 0.02 0.68 31.82
CA LYS A 219 -1.04 1.20 30.93
C LYS A 219 -1.91 0.05 30.41
N ALA A 220 -1.28 -0.98 29.85
CA ALA A 220 -1.98 -2.17 29.33
C ALA A 220 -2.86 -2.86 30.37
N LEU A 221 -2.39 -2.97 31.62
CA LEU A 221 -3.16 -3.56 32.71
C LEU A 221 -4.37 -2.69 33.10
N LYS A 222 -4.20 -1.37 33.20
CA LYS A 222 -5.29 -0.43 33.53
C LYS A 222 -6.42 -0.44 32.51
N HIS A 223 -6.09 -0.70 31.25
CA HIS A 223 -7.04 -0.72 30.14
C HIS A 223 -7.57 -2.13 29.80
N GLY A 224 -7.31 -3.15 30.64
CA GLY A 224 -7.89 -4.48 30.48
C GLY A 224 -7.29 -5.35 29.37
N SER A 225 -6.12 -4.96 28.83
CA SER A 225 -5.45 -5.65 27.73
C SER A 225 -4.00 -6.03 28.09
N PRO A 226 -3.76 -6.91 29.08
CA PRO A 226 -2.42 -7.26 29.51
C PRO A 226 -1.61 -7.88 28.36
N ASN A 227 -0.35 -7.49 28.25
CA ASN A 227 0.50 -7.85 27.12
C ASN A 227 1.88 -8.37 27.58
N MET A 228 2.79 -8.58 26.63
CA MET A 228 4.17 -9.02 26.89
C MET A 228 4.88 -8.13 27.93
N HIS A 229 4.69 -6.80 27.86
CA HIS A 229 5.31 -5.88 28.81
C HIS A 229 4.79 -6.07 30.23
N THR A 230 3.52 -6.42 30.38
CA THR A 230 2.93 -6.78 31.68
C THR A 230 3.60 -8.00 32.28
N LEU A 231 3.84 -9.07 31.51
CA LEU A 231 4.53 -10.27 31.98
C LEU A 231 5.99 -10.00 32.37
N VAL A 232 6.74 -9.30 31.51
CA VAL A 232 8.15 -8.96 31.78
C VAL A 232 8.26 -8.06 33.01
N ALA A 233 7.43 -7.02 33.12
CA ALA A 233 7.42 -6.13 34.28
C ALA A 233 7.06 -6.90 35.56
N LEU A 234 6.03 -7.75 35.54
CA LEU A 234 5.65 -8.54 36.70
C LEU A 234 6.74 -9.53 37.11
N GLY A 235 7.22 -10.38 36.18
CA GLY A 235 8.19 -11.42 36.48
C GLY A 235 9.53 -10.87 36.97
N THR A 236 10.06 -9.82 36.32
CA THR A 236 11.30 -9.18 36.75
C THR A 236 11.13 -8.42 38.06
N SER A 237 9.97 -7.81 38.32
CA SER A 237 9.68 -7.15 39.60
C SER A 237 9.59 -8.14 40.77
N VAL A 238 8.97 -9.30 40.55
CA VAL A 238 8.90 -10.36 41.58
C VAL A 238 10.31 -10.86 41.91
N ALA A 239 11.12 -11.16 40.89
CA ALA A 239 12.51 -11.58 41.06
C ALA A 239 13.37 -10.52 41.77
N TYR A 240 13.26 -9.25 41.34
CA TYR A 240 13.97 -8.14 41.95
C TYR A 240 13.50 -7.89 43.40
N GLY A 241 12.18 -7.86 43.64
CA GLY A 241 11.59 -7.61 44.94
C GLY A 241 11.96 -8.67 45.98
N TYR A 242 11.90 -9.96 45.62
CA TYR A 242 12.39 -11.05 46.46
C TYR A 242 13.87 -10.86 46.80
N SER A 243 14.69 -10.59 45.79
CA SER A 243 16.13 -10.42 45.98
C SER A 243 16.45 -9.21 46.87
N SER A 244 15.77 -8.09 46.67
CA SER A 244 15.89 -6.89 47.52
C SER A 244 15.46 -7.15 48.95
N PHE A 245 14.41 -7.96 49.16
CA PHE A 245 13.98 -8.38 50.49
C PHE A 245 15.07 -9.21 51.19
N ILE A 246 15.68 -10.17 50.50
CA ILE A 246 16.80 -10.97 51.03
C ILE A 246 18.01 -10.10 51.36
N VAL A 247 18.37 -9.14 50.49
CA VAL A 247 19.48 -8.20 50.76
C VAL A 247 19.19 -7.32 51.98
N ALA A 248 17.98 -6.77 52.07
CA ALA A 248 17.58 -5.93 53.20
C ALA A 248 17.59 -6.73 54.51
N LEU A 249 17.03 -7.95 54.51
CA LEU A 249 17.00 -8.83 55.67
C LEU A 249 18.40 -9.26 56.10
N SER A 250 19.26 -9.57 55.12
CA SER A 250 20.68 -9.91 55.35
C SER A 250 21.47 -8.73 55.95
N PHE A 251 21.06 -7.48 55.73
CA PHE A 251 21.75 -6.30 56.25
C PHE A 251 21.21 -5.88 57.63
N VAL A 252 19.89 -5.89 57.81
CA VAL A 252 19.22 -5.44 59.04
C VAL A 252 19.32 -6.49 60.15
N SER A 253 19.14 -7.77 59.84
CA SER A 253 19.11 -8.85 60.83
C SER A 253 19.60 -10.18 60.24
N PRO A 254 20.93 -10.38 60.10
CA PRO A 254 21.51 -11.62 59.57
C PRO A 254 21.05 -12.88 60.31
N GLN A 255 20.84 -12.78 61.63
CA GLN A 255 20.37 -13.89 62.47
C GLN A 255 18.93 -14.30 62.15
N LEU A 256 18.06 -13.35 61.76
CA LEU A 256 16.68 -13.64 61.39
C LEU A 256 16.61 -14.38 60.05
N LEU A 257 17.52 -14.05 59.11
CA LEU A 257 17.64 -14.77 57.83
C LEU A 257 18.05 -16.23 58.05
N LEU A 258 19.06 -16.47 58.90
CA LEU A 258 19.50 -17.82 59.29
C LEU A 258 18.40 -18.62 60.01
N LEU A 259 17.59 -17.98 60.85
CA LEU A 259 16.50 -18.61 61.58
C LEU A 259 15.25 -18.86 60.73
N SER A 260 15.03 -18.09 59.67
CA SER A 260 13.88 -18.24 58.77
C SER A 260 14.06 -19.34 57.74
N GLY A 261 15.26 -19.95 57.65
CA GLY A 261 15.54 -21.06 56.74
C GLY A 261 15.47 -20.69 55.26
N LEU A 262 15.37 -19.39 54.93
CA LEU A 262 15.34 -18.90 53.56
C LEU A 262 16.71 -19.08 52.91
N ASN A 263 16.73 -19.54 51.66
CA ASN A 263 17.99 -19.62 50.91
C ASN A 263 18.47 -18.20 50.58
N ASP A 264 19.79 -18.04 50.63
CA ASP A 264 20.48 -16.78 50.34
C ASP A 264 20.65 -16.50 48.83
N ASP A 265 19.85 -17.16 48.01
CA ASP A 265 19.90 -17.08 46.56
C ASP A 265 19.29 -15.77 46.07
N LEU A 266 20.04 -15.05 45.23
CA LEU A 266 19.63 -13.78 44.63
C LEU A 266 19.22 -13.99 43.17
N PHE A 267 18.04 -13.48 42.81
CA PHE A 267 17.48 -13.54 41.45
C PHE A 267 17.68 -12.23 40.66
N PHE A 268 18.55 -11.32 41.13
CA PHE A 268 18.91 -10.11 40.40
C PHE A 268 19.47 -10.41 39.00
N GLY A 269 20.29 -11.47 38.89
CA GLY A 269 20.85 -11.92 37.60
C GLY A 269 19.76 -12.36 36.64
N THR A 270 18.76 -13.09 37.13
CA THR A 270 17.59 -13.51 36.33
C THR A 270 16.86 -12.30 35.77
N ALA A 271 16.47 -11.34 36.63
CA ALA A 271 15.79 -10.13 36.21
C ALA A 271 16.59 -9.31 35.18
N ALA A 272 17.89 -9.11 35.43
CA ALA A 272 18.77 -8.34 34.56
C ALA A 272 18.96 -8.99 33.17
N ILE A 273 19.18 -10.31 33.12
CA ILE A 273 19.36 -11.05 31.86
C ILE A 273 18.08 -10.99 31.02
N ILE A 274 16.91 -11.14 31.64
CA ILE A 274 15.63 -11.08 30.93
C ILE A 274 15.43 -9.72 30.30
N ILE A 275 15.59 -8.65 31.08
CA ILE A 275 15.49 -7.28 30.58
C ILE A 275 16.45 -7.08 29.40
N THR A 276 17.68 -7.58 29.52
CA THR A 276 18.70 -7.49 28.47
C THR A 276 18.28 -8.22 27.19
N LEU A 277 17.81 -9.47 27.29
CA LEU A 277 17.39 -10.27 26.14
C LEU A 277 16.14 -9.71 25.46
N VAL A 278 15.18 -9.21 26.23
CA VAL A 278 13.98 -8.58 25.66
C VAL A 278 14.36 -7.28 24.95
N ILE A 279 15.24 -6.45 25.52
CA ILE A 279 15.72 -5.23 24.86
C ILE A 279 16.57 -5.55 23.63
N PHE A 280 17.34 -6.63 23.66
CA PHE A 280 18.05 -7.12 22.49
C PHE A 280 17.09 -7.44 21.34
N GLY A 281 16.01 -8.19 21.61
CA GLY A 281 14.96 -8.45 20.63
C GLY A 281 14.33 -7.17 20.08
N ARG A 282 14.02 -6.21 20.96
CA ARG A 282 13.48 -4.89 20.60
C ARG A 282 14.43 -4.03 19.76
N TYR A 283 15.73 -4.13 20.02
CA TYR A 283 16.76 -3.47 19.22
C TYR A 283 16.83 -4.09 17.82
N LEU A 284 16.80 -5.43 17.71
CA LEU A 284 16.76 -6.10 16.41
C LEU A 284 15.50 -5.73 15.61
N GLU A 285 14.35 -5.69 16.27
CA GLU A 285 13.09 -5.24 15.68
C GLU A 285 13.19 -3.80 15.15
N SER A 286 13.59 -2.85 15.99
CA SER A 286 13.74 -1.44 15.62
C SER A 286 14.75 -1.26 14.48
N ARG A 287 15.84 -2.04 14.48
CA ARG A 287 16.86 -2.00 13.42
C ARG A 287 16.33 -2.54 12.09
N SER A 288 15.57 -3.63 12.11
CA SER A 288 14.97 -4.20 10.90
C SER A 288 13.93 -3.27 10.30
N LEU A 289 13.04 -2.71 11.14
CA LEU A 289 12.02 -1.75 10.70
C LEU A 289 12.64 -0.48 10.09
N ASN A 290 13.68 0.07 10.73
CA ASN A 290 14.33 1.27 10.23
C ASN A 290 14.97 1.10 8.85
N ARG A 291 15.59 -0.06 8.58
CA ARG A 291 16.21 -0.33 7.27
C ARG A 291 15.18 -0.33 6.13
N THR A 292 13.97 -0.83 6.40
CA THR A 292 12.90 -0.81 5.39
C THR A 292 12.33 0.60 5.20
N SER A 293 12.11 1.34 6.29
CA SER A 293 11.70 2.75 6.21
C SER A 293 12.74 3.62 5.50
N GLU A 294 14.03 3.30 5.62
CA GLU A 294 15.14 3.98 4.94
C GLU A 294 15.10 3.76 3.42
N ALA A 295 14.73 2.57 2.94
CA ALA A 295 14.59 2.30 1.51
C ALA A 295 13.48 3.14 0.86
N ILE A 296 12.36 3.36 1.56
CA ILE A 296 11.27 4.24 1.09
C ILE A 296 11.69 5.72 1.24
N SER A 297 12.38 6.07 2.33
CA SER A 297 12.94 7.42 2.51
C SER A 297 13.96 7.77 1.42
N GLN A 298 14.68 6.80 0.86
CA GLN A 298 15.57 7.03 -0.28
C GLN A 298 14.80 7.47 -1.54
N LEU A 299 13.58 6.95 -1.77
CA LEU A 299 12.69 7.43 -2.84
C LEU A 299 12.38 8.92 -2.67
N ILE A 300 12.08 9.34 -1.44
CA ILE A 300 11.69 10.72 -1.09
C ILE A 300 12.87 11.69 -1.16
N ARG A 301 14.07 11.23 -0.77
CA ARG A 301 15.29 12.06 -0.76
C ARG A 301 15.79 12.42 -2.16
N MET A 302 15.34 11.71 -3.20
CA MET A 302 15.71 12.01 -4.59
C MET A 302 14.83 13.10 -5.22
N GLN A 303 13.68 13.43 -4.62
CA GLN A 303 12.89 14.56 -5.08
C GLN A 303 13.65 15.88 -4.78
N PRO A 304 13.80 16.80 -5.75
CA PRO A 304 14.45 18.09 -5.52
C PRO A 304 13.70 18.93 -4.49
N THR A 305 14.41 19.70 -3.67
CA THR A 305 13.77 20.67 -2.73
C THR A 305 13.33 21.96 -3.40
N THR A 306 13.87 22.23 -4.58
CA THR A 306 13.62 23.46 -5.33
C THR A 306 13.45 23.16 -6.80
N ALA A 307 12.63 23.93 -7.49
CA ALA A 307 12.46 23.89 -8.93
C ALA A 307 12.83 25.25 -9.56
N ASN A 308 13.27 25.23 -10.82
CA ASN A 308 13.48 26.44 -11.61
C ASN A 308 12.24 26.63 -12.49
N ILE A 309 11.49 27.72 -12.28
CA ILE A 309 10.32 28.07 -13.07
C ILE A 309 10.63 29.26 -13.98
N GLU A 310 9.95 29.33 -15.13
CA GLU A 310 9.97 30.48 -16.03
C GLU A 310 8.75 31.36 -15.75
N THR A 311 8.97 32.60 -15.31
CA THR A 311 7.92 33.60 -15.11
C THR A 311 8.32 34.87 -15.86
N ASP A 312 7.46 35.34 -16.77
CA ASP A 312 7.72 36.51 -17.64
C ASP A 312 9.06 36.44 -18.41
N GLY A 313 9.48 35.23 -18.80
CA GLY A 313 10.74 34.98 -19.52
C GLY A 313 12.01 35.06 -18.66
N GLN A 314 11.87 35.12 -17.32
CA GLN A 314 12.98 35.02 -16.37
C GLN A 314 12.93 33.72 -15.57
N GLU A 315 14.09 33.10 -15.38
CA GLU A 315 14.26 31.90 -14.55
C GLU A 315 14.28 32.28 -13.06
N THR A 316 13.32 31.76 -12.29
CA THR A 316 13.23 31.97 -10.83
C THR A 316 13.26 30.63 -10.11
N ARG A 317 14.06 30.53 -9.04
CA ARG A 317 14.14 29.33 -8.21
C ARG A 317 13.14 29.40 -7.07
N VAL A 318 12.25 28.42 -6.97
CA VAL A 318 11.17 28.34 -5.97
C VAL A 318 11.24 27.04 -5.17
N SER A 319 10.64 27.01 -3.97
CA SER A 319 10.40 25.75 -3.25
C SER A 319 9.41 24.91 -4.05
N ILE A 320 9.56 23.59 -3.98
CA ILE A 320 8.62 22.66 -4.61
C ILE A 320 7.18 22.82 -4.09
N ASP A 321 7.02 23.25 -2.85
CA ASP A 321 5.71 23.43 -2.19
C ASP A 321 4.95 24.66 -2.72
N LEU A 322 5.62 25.53 -3.47
CA LEU A 322 5.03 26.72 -4.09
C LEU A 322 4.68 26.51 -5.56
N LEU A 323 4.99 25.35 -6.13
CA LEU A 323 4.65 25.01 -7.51
C LEU A 323 3.14 24.92 -7.69
N LYS A 324 2.69 25.37 -8.86
CA LYS A 324 1.30 25.31 -9.28
C LYS A 324 1.17 24.53 -10.58
N ILE A 325 -0.03 23.99 -10.79
CA ILE A 325 -0.41 23.44 -12.09
C ILE A 325 -0.23 24.55 -13.15
N ASP A 326 0.22 24.14 -14.33
CA ASP A 326 0.59 24.97 -15.47
C ASP A 326 1.89 25.79 -15.35
N ASP A 327 2.63 25.69 -14.24
CA ASP A 327 3.96 26.29 -14.15
C ASP A 327 4.90 25.68 -15.21
N LEU A 328 5.66 26.55 -15.88
CA LEU A 328 6.69 26.18 -16.86
C LEU A 328 8.01 25.91 -16.13
N ILE A 329 8.39 24.65 -16.00
CA ILE A 329 9.55 24.21 -15.24
C ILE A 329 10.71 23.89 -16.19
N ILE A 330 11.89 24.40 -15.85
CA ILE A 330 13.13 24.22 -16.59
C ILE A 330 13.96 23.10 -15.96
N ILE A 331 14.33 22.10 -16.75
CA ILE A 331 15.15 20.96 -16.34
C ILE A 331 16.48 20.96 -17.10
N LYS A 332 17.59 20.96 -16.34
CA LYS A 332 18.96 20.92 -16.86
C LYS A 332 19.55 19.51 -16.76
N PRO A 333 20.60 19.18 -17.52
CA PRO A 333 21.27 17.87 -17.42
C PRO A 333 21.67 17.56 -15.97
N GLY A 334 21.27 16.39 -15.47
CA GLY A 334 21.51 15.95 -14.09
C GLY A 334 20.50 16.45 -13.05
N ASP A 335 19.53 17.29 -13.41
CA ASP A 335 18.47 17.71 -12.50
C ASP A 335 17.44 16.58 -12.28
N GLY A 336 16.96 16.45 -11.05
CA GLY A 336 15.78 15.64 -10.75
C GLY A 336 14.51 16.38 -11.17
N ILE A 337 13.52 15.66 -11.67
CA ILE A 337 12.24 16.24 -12.07
C ILE A 337 11.38 16.48 -10.80
N PRO A 338 10.91 17.71 -10.54
CA PRO A 338 10.24 18.05 -9.27
C PRO A 338 8.76 17.69 -9.24
N ALA A 339 8.07 17.72 -10.38
CA ALA A 339 6.63 17.55 -10.51
C ALA A 339 6.30 16.73 -11.77
N ASP A 340 5.08 16.24 -11.89
CA ASP A 340 4.65 15.55 -13.11
C ASP A 340 4.21 16.57 -14.15
N GLY A 341 4.37 16.24 -15.43
CA GLY A 341 3.96 17.14 -16.49
C GLY A 341 4.27 16.67 -17.90
N GLU A 342 4.13 17.57 -18.86
CA GLU A 342 4.31 17.30 -20.29
C GLU A 342 5.41 18.20 -20.88
N ILE A 343 6.33 17.61 -21.64
CA ILE A 343 7.42 18.38 -22.27
C ILE A 343 6.85 19.30 -23.35
N VAL A 344 7.12 20.59 -23.22
CA VAL A 344 6.70 21.61 -24.19
C VAL A 344 7.82 22.01 -25.15
N GLU A 345 9.08 21.88 -24.73
CA GLU A 345 10.26 22.24 -25.51
C GLU A 345 11.47 21.39 -25.09
N GLY A 346 12.27 20.95 -26.06
CA GLY A 346 13.51 20.19 -25.82
C GLY A 346 13.32 18.67 -25.96
N HIS A 347 14.41 17.96 -25.68
CA HIS A 347 14.45 16.49 -25.68
C HIS A 347 15.54 16.02 -24.73
N SER A 348 15.35 14.87 -24.10
CA SER A 348 16.37 14.21 -23.29
C SER A 348 16.08 12.74 -23.05
N SER A 349 17.09 12.00 -22.59
CA SER A 349 16.89 10.71 -21.96
C SER A 349 16.64 10.89 -20.46
N VAL A 350 15.58 10.25 -19.97
CA VAL A 350 15.13 10.34 -18.58
C VAL A 350 15.19 8.95 -17.96
N ASP A 351 15.85 8.82 -16.81
CA ASP A 351 15.84 7.60 -16.01
C ASP A 351 14.57 7.57 -15.15
N GLU A 352 13.66 6.68 -15.53
CA GLU A 352 12.39 6.40 -14.86
C GLU A 352 12.45 5.09 -14.06
N SER A 353 13.63 4.49 -13.86
CA SER A 353 13.81 3.16 -13.25
C SER A 353 13.15 3.00 -11.88
N MET A 354 12.97 4.09 -11.16
CA MET A 354 12.34 4.08 -9.84
C MET A 354 10.81 3.98 -9.89
N ILE A 355 10.20 4.37 -11.02
CA ILE A 355 8.76 4.36 -11.24
C ILE A 355 8.40 3.15 -12.12
N SER A 356 9.12 2.96 -13.22
CA SER A 356 8.86 1.89 -14.19
C SER A 356 9.55 0.57 -13.83
N GLY A 357 10.61 0.58 -13.01
CA GLY A 357 11.46 -0.58 -12.76
C GLY A 357 12.46 -0.89 -13.89
N GLU A 358 12.38 -0.19 -15.03
CA GLU A 358 13.23 -0.44 -16.18
C GLU A 358 14.58 0.26 -16.03
N SER A 359 15.69 -0.49 -16.19
CA SER A 359 17.03 0.04 -15.91
C SER A 359 17.63 0.90 -17.04
N LEU A 360 16.95 1.01 -18.18
CA LEU A 360 17.43 1.79 -19.33
C LEU A 360 16.70 3.14 -19.36
N PRO A 361 17.42 4.27 -19.50
CA PRO A 361 16.80 5.58 -19.69
C PRO A 361 15.90 5.60 -20.93
N VAL A 362 14.75 6.26 -20.79
CA VAL A 362 13.75 6.41 -21.85
C VAL A 362 13.97 7.74 -22.56
N ASP A 363 14.01 7.75 -23.89
CA ASP A 363 14.08 8.98 -24.67
C ASP A 363 12.73 9.71 -24.65
N LYS A 364 12.78 11.00 -24.32
CA LYS A 364 11.61 11.89 -24.19
C LYS A 364 11.78 13.12 -25.07
N SER A 365 10.67 13.53 -25.67
CA SER A 365 10.56 14.62 -26.62
C SER A 365 9.30 15.45 -26.36
N LYS A 366 9.09 16.50 -27.15
CA LYS A 366 7.92 17.37 -27.00
C LYS A 366 6.61 16.57 -27.12
N GLY A 367 5.74 16.73 -26.12
CA GLY A 367 4.47 16.00 -25.99
C GLY A 367 4.55 14.79 -25.07
N ASP A 368 5.75 14.33 -24.70
CA ASP A 368 5.90 13.17 -23.83
C ASP A 368 5.72 13.54 -22.35
N PRO A 369 5.11 12.64 -21.55
CA PRO A 369 4.97 12.84 -20.12
C PRO A 369 6.30 12.61 -19.39
N VAL A 370 6.50 13.38 -18.32
CA VAL A 370 7.60 13.26 -17.37
C VAL A 370 7.06 13.22 -15.94
N TYR A 371 7.77 12.50 -15.08
CA TYR A 371 7.30 12.21 -13.72
C TYR A 371 8.29 12.69 -12.66
N ALA A 372 7.76 13.06 -11.50
CA ALA A 372 8.51 13.50 -10.34
C ALA A 372 9.48 12.41 -9.84
N ALA A 373 10.66 12.82 -9.40
CA ALA A 373 11.79 11.98 -8.97
C ALA A 373 12.46 11.11 -10.05
N SER A 374 12.06 11.23 -11.32
CA SER A 374 12.89 10.78 -12.43
C SER A 374 14.13 11.67 -12.57
N LEU A 375 15.21 11.10 -13.11
CA LEU A 375 16.48 11.82 -13.29
C LEU A 375 16.69 12.17 -14.77
N ASN A 376 16.89 13.46 -15.04
CA ASN A 376 17.28 13.90 -16.37
C ASN A 376 18.77 13.63 -16.60
N HIS A 377 19.14 12.97 -17.70
CA HIS A 377 20.56 12.69 -17.99
C HIS A 377 21.24 13.84 -18.73
N ASN A 378 21.04 13.93 -20.05
CA ASN A 378 21.99 14.63 -20.93
C ASN A 378 21.41 15.88 -21.61
N GLY A 379 20.10 16.09 -21.55
CA GLY A 379 19.40 17.10 -22.34
C GLY A 379 18.86 18.24 -21.50
N TYR A 380 18.39 19.27 -22.20
CA TYR A 380 17.67 20.39 -21.62
C TYR A 380 16.25 20.35 -22.15
N PHE A 381 15.28 20.47 -21.26
CA PHE A 381 13.89 20.59 -21.67
C PHE A 381 13.09 21.46 -20.70
N LYS A 382 12.00 22.00 -21.23
CA LYS A 382 10.96 22.68 -20.47
C LYS A 382 9.73 21.81 -20.48
N PHE A 383 9.08 21.68 -19.34
CA PHE A 383 7.82 20.97 -19.24
C PHE A 383 6.79 21.82 -18.48
N ARG A 384 5.51 21.59 -18.78
CA ARG A 384 4.40 22.22 -18.07
C ARG A 384 3.93 21.27 -16.98
N ALA A 385 3.86 21.74 -15.74
CA ALA A 385 3.39 20.95 -14.61
C ALA A 385 1.90 20.60 -14.78
N THR A 386 1.56 19.31 -14.73
CA THR A 386 0.17 18.83 -14.72
C THR A 386 -0.29 18.47 -13.31
N GLU A 387 0.59 17.83 -12.53
CA GLU A 387 0.32 17.46 -11.13
C GLU A 387 1.47 17.89 -10.22
N VAL A 388 1.12 18.47 -9.06
CA VAL A 388 2.09 19.03 -8.09
C VAL A 388 1.78 18.56 -6.67
N GLY A 389 2.80 18.56 -5.80
CA GLY A 389 2.66 18.19 -4.39
C GLY A 389 2.09 16.79 -4.19
N SER A 390 1.03 16.67 -3.37
CA SER A 390 0.42 15.39 -2.98
C SER A 390 -0.24 14.61 -4.13
N ASN A 391 -0.43 15.23 -5.29
CA ASN A 391 -1.12 14.63 -6.42
C ASN A 391 -0.18 13.96 -7.42
N THR A 392 1.14 14.17 -7.28
CA THR A 392 2.15 13.53 -8.14
C THR A 392 2.10 12.00 -8.04
N VAL A 393 2.50 11.30 -9.10
CA VAL A 393 2.61 9.84 -9.17
C VAL A 393 3.45 9.31 -8.00
N LEU A 394 4.61 9.91 -7.73
CA LEU A 394 5.44 9.53 -6.59
C LEU A 394 4.72 9.70 -5.24
N SER A 395 4.01 10.80 -5.04
CA SER A 395 3.27 11.05 -3.79
C SER A 395 2.12 10.05 -3.62
N ASN A 396 1.46 9.67 -4.72
CA ASN A 396 0.49 8.59 -4.72
C ASN A 396 1.17 7.25 -4.37
N ILE A 397 2.30 6.89 -4.99
CA ILE A 397 3.06 5.68 -4.65
C ILE A 397 3.41 5.65 -3.16
N ILE A 398 3.92 6.75 -2.60
CA ILE A 398 4.26 6.86 -1.18
C ILE A 398 3.03 6.65 -0.32
N ARG A 399 1.91 7.33 -0.62
CA ARG A 399 0.65 7.18 0.11
C ARG A 399 0.17 5.72 0.10
N LEU A 400 0.21 5.07 -1.05
CA LEU A 400 -0.22 3.68 -1.21
C LEU A 400 0.68 2.71 -0.44
N VAL A 401 2.00 2.95 -0.40
CA VAL A 401 2.93 2.16 0.42
C VAL A 401 2.69 2.41 1.92
N GLU A 402 2.41 3.65 2.34
CA GLU A 402 2.12 3.99 3.73
C GLU A 402 0.80 3.35 4.21
N GLU A 403 -0.25 3.40 3.38
CA GLU A 403 -1.53 2.73 3.61
C GLU A 403 -1.34 1.22 3.72
N ALA A 404 -0.53 0.63 2.84
CA ALA A 404 -0.23 -0.80 2.88
C ALA A 404 0.48 -1.24 4.15
N GLN A 405 1.48 -0.47 4.60
CA GLN A 405 2.19 -0.74 5.85
C GLN A 405 1.31 -0.51 7.09
N ALA A 406 0.26 0.32 6.98
CA ALA A 406 -0.71 0.51 8.05
C ALA A 406 -1.70 -0.65 8.14
N SER A 407 -1.95 -1.37 7.06
CA SER A 407 -2.89 -2.49 7.04
C SER A 407 -2.38 -3.70 7.84
N LYS A 408 -3.29 -4.35 8.59
CA LYS A 408 -2.99 -5.55 9.37
C LYS A 408 -3.28 -6.81 8.59
N ALA A 409 -2.28 -7.68 8.48
CA ALA A 409 -2.44 -8.97 7.83
C ALA A 409 -3.23 -9.97 8.69
N PRO A 410 -3.95 -10.92 8.08
CA PRO A 410 -4.73 -11.93 8.78
C PRO A 410 -3.92 -12.71 9.84
N ILE A 411 -2.69 -13.14 9.54
CA ILE A 411 -1.89 -13.91 10.52
C ILE A 411 -1.51 -13.07 11.75
N GLN A 412 -1.33 -11.75 11.59
CA GLN A 412 -1.05 -10.85 12.71
C GLN A 412 -2.25 -10.77 13.66
N ARG A 413 -3.48 -10.73 13.13
CA ARG A 413 -4.70 -10.76 13.96
C ARG A 413 -4.81 -12.04 14.78
N ILE A 414 -4.40 -13.18 14.21
CA ILE A 414 -4.36 -14.46 14.92
C ILE A 414 -3.32 -14.41 16.04
N ALA A 415 -2.11 -13.91 15.77
CA ALA A 415 -1.06 -13.75 16.77
C ALA A 415 -1.50 -12.85 17.93
N ASP A 416 -2.16 -11.72 17.64
CA ASP A 416 -2.70 -10.80 18.63
C ASP A 416 -3.80 -11.48 19.48
N LYS A 417 -4.69 -12.25 18.84
CA LYS A 417 -5.74 -13.01 19.55
C LYS A 417 -5.13 -14.07 20.47
N VAL A 418 -4.13 -14.81 20.00
CA VAL A 418 -3.40 -15.79 20.81
C VAL A 418 -2.77 -15.11 22.02
N ALA A 419 -2.08 -13.98 21.84
CA ALA A 419 -1.45 -13.25 22.93
C ALA A 419 -2.48 -12.78 23.99
N ALA A 420 -3.65 -12.31 23.55
CA ALA A 420 -4.71 -11.81 24.45
C ALA A 420 -5.26 -12.90 25.39
N TYR A 421 -5.37 -14.16 24.94
CA TYR A 421 -5.78 -15.28 25.81
C TYR A 421 -4.60 -15.91 26.56
N PHE A 422 -3.43 -15.96 25.93
CA PHE A 422 -2.26 -16.63 26.47
C PHE A 422 -1.71 -15.90 27.70
N VAL A 423 -1.65 -14.57 27.70
CA VAL A 423 -1.09 -13.79 28.82
C VAL A 423 -1.88 -13.99 30.13
N PRO A 424 -3.23 -13.85 30.18
CA PRO A 424 -4.01 -14.16 31.37
C PRO A 424 -3.90 -15.63 31.80
N ALA A 425 -3.92 -16.57 30.84
CA ALA A 425 -3.81 -17.99 31.13
C ALA A 425 -2.48 -18.33 31.82
N VAL A 426 -1.37 -17.78 31.33
CA VAL A 426 -0.04 -17.92 31.95
C VAL A 426 -0.02 -17.32 33.34
N GLY A 427 -0.63 -16.15 33.55
CA GLY A 427 -0.74 -15.54 34.88
C GLY A 427 -1.48 -16.44 35.88
N ILE A 428 -2.59 -17.05 35.45
CA ILE A 428 -3.35 -18.01 36.26
C ILE A 428 -2.52 -19.25 36.56
N VAL A 429 -1.86 -19.85 35.56
CA VAL A 429 -1.01 -21.04 35.74
C VAL A 429 0.16 -20.74 36.67
N ALA A 430 0.79 -19.56 36.52
CA ALA A 430 1.90 -19.14 37.38
C ALA A 430 1.45 -18.96 38.83
N LEU A 431 0.25 -18.40 39.05
CA LEU A 431 -0.35 -18.26 40.38
C LEU A 431 -0.69 -19.63 41.00
N ILE A 432 -1.29 -20.53 40.23
CA ILE A 432 -1.60 -21.90 40.67
C ILE A 432 -0.31 -22.63 41.03
N ALA A 433 0.74 -22.52 40.20
CA ALA A 433 2.03 -23.14 40.46
C ALA A 433 2.68 -22.57 41.72
N PHE A 434 2.66 -21.25 41.91
CA PHE A 434 3.13 -20.60 43.14
C PHE A 434 2.42 -21.14 44.38
N LEU A 435 1.08 -21.15 44.38
CA LEU A 435 0.29 -21.64 45.51
C LEU A 435 0.51 -23.13 45.78
N SER A 436 0.64 -23.94 44.72
CA SER A 436 0.88 -25.38 44.85
C SER A 436 2.24 -25.66 45.48
N TRP A 437 3.29 -24.94 45.06
CA TRP A 437 4.63 -25.08 45.65
C TRP A 437 4.76 -24.45 47.04
N MET A 438 3.93 -23.44 47.35
CA MET A 438 3.82 -22.93 48.72
C MET A 438 3.28 -24.00 49.70
N VAL A 439 2.44 -24.93 49.24
CA VAL A 439 1.82 -25.96 50.10
C VAL A 439 2.58 -27.28 50.06
N LEU A 440 3.02 -27.71 48.87
CA LEU A 440 3.57 -29.05 48.61
C LEU A 440 5.09 -29.02 48.32
N GLY A 441 5.68 -27.84 48.17
CA GLY A 441 7.07 -27.69 47.79
C GLY A 441 8.04 -28.04 48.93
N PRO A 442 9.30 -28.35 48.58
CA PRO A 442 10.35 -28.56 49.57
C PRO A 442 10.71 -27.25 50.29
N ASP A 443 11.20 -27.36 51.52
CA ASP A 443 11.70 -26.22 52.27
C ASP A 443 12.98 -25.63 51.62
N PRO A 444 13.15 -24.29 51.60
CA PRO A 444 12.18 -23.26 52.00
C PRO A 444 11.11 -23.01 50.92
N GLN A 445 9.85 -23.26 51.29
CA GLN A 445 8.69 -23.24 50.39
C GLN A 445 8.56 -21.93 49.61
N ILE A 446 8.71 -20.79 50.27
CA ILE A 446 8.54 -19.48 49.62
C ILE A 446 9.62 -19.19 48.57
N THR A 447 10.85 -19.64 48.78
CA THR A 447 11.94 -19.46 47.81
C THR A 447 11.68 -20.29 46.57
N VAL A 448 11.35 -21.57 46.76
CA VAL A 448 11.11 -22.49 45.64
C VAL A 448 9.82 -22.11 44.89
N ALA A 449 8.76 -21.72 45.61
CA ALA A 449 7.53 -21.25 45.00
C ALA A 449 7.74 -19.96 44.20
N THR A 450 8.52 -19.01 44.72
CA THR A 450 8.87 -17.77 44.01
C THR A 450 9.69 -18.07 42.75
N LEU A 451 10.64 -19.01 42.83
CA LEU A 451 11.41 -19.48 41.68
C LEU A 451 10.47 -20.05 40.61
N VAL A 452 9.54 -20.93 40.99
CA VAL A 452 8.56 -21.51 40.05
C VAL A 452 7.67 -20.44 39.42
N LEU A 453 7.14 -19.50 40.23
CA LEU A 453 6.34 -18.37 39.75
C LEU A 453 7.09 -17.57 38.68
N VAL A 454 8.32 -17.17 39.01
CA VAL A 454 9.19 -16.39 38.14
C VAL A 454 9.51 -17.21 36.88
N SER A 455 9.90 -18.47 36.99
CA SER A 455 10.18 -19.36 35.86
C SER A 455 9.00 -19.50 34.90
N VAL A 456 7.77 -19.71 35.40
CA VAL A 456 6.57 -19.82 34.56
C VAL A 456 6.28 -18.52 33.84
N LEU A 457 6.34 -17.37 34.54
CA LEU A 457 6.11 -16.06 33.92
C LEU A 457 7.13 -15.73 32.82
N ILE A 458 8.38 -16.17 32.98
CA ILE A 458 9.47 -15.86 32.05
C ILE A 458 9.48 -16.78 30.84
N ILE A 459 9.40 -18.10 31.06
CA ILE A 459 9.47 -19.08 29.97
C ILE A 459 8.33 -18.89 28.98
N ALA A 460 7.21 -18.36 29.47
CA ALA A 460 6.04 -18.05 28.69
C ALA A 460 6.10 -16.68 28.00
N CYS A 461 7.23 -15.94 27.93
CA CYS A 461 7.25 -14.73 27.10
C CYS A 461 7.11 -15.10 25.61
N PRO A 462 6.03 -14.69 24.90
CA PRO A 462 5.89 -14.94 23.47
C PRO A 462 6.65 -13.89 22.65
N CYS A 463 7.87 -13.55 23.08
CA CYS A 463 8.66 -12.42 22.60
C CYS A 463 8.92 -12.48 21.08
N ALA A 464 9.16 -13.68 20.54
CA ALA A 464 9.41 -13.87 19.10
C ALA A 464 8.12 -13.89 18.25
N LEU A 465 7.00 -14.35 18.83
CA LEU A 465 5.75 -14.55 18.11
C LEU A 465 5.14 -13.22 17.65
N GLY A 466 5.18 -12.19 18.50
CA GLY A 466 4.62 -10.87 18.18
C GLY A 466 5.42 -10.06 17.15
N LEU A 467 6.64 -10.50 16.81
CA LEU A 467 7.58 -9.74 15.97
C LEU A 467 7.89 -10.41 14.63
N ALA A 468 7.76 -11.74 14.54
CA ALA A 468 8.08 -12.49 13.34
C ALA A 468 7.27 -12.00 12.13
N THR A 469 5.95 -11.89 12.29
CA THR A 469 5.05 -11.51 11.20
C THR A 469 5.26 -10.08 10.71
N PRO A 470 5.19 -9.02 11.54
CA PRO A 470 5.30 -7.66 11.02
C PRO A 470 6.66 -7.39 10.37
N THR A 471 7.73 -8.00 10.91
CA THR A 471 9.07 -7.89 10.32
C THR A 471 9.13 -8.53 8.93
N ALA A 472 8.59 -9.74 8.78
CA ALA A 472 8.58 -10.43 7.49
C ALA A 472 7.79 -9.67 6.42
N ILE A 473 6.60 -9.16 6.79
CA ILE A 473 5.72 -8.40 5.89
C ILE A 473 6.39 -7.11 5.44
N ILE A 474 6.91 -6.31 6.38
CA ILE A 474 7.53 -5.02 6.07
C ILE A 474 8.75 -5.21 5.17
N VAL A 475 9.61 -6.20 5.46
CA VAL A 475 10.75 -6.54 4.60
C VAL A 475 10.28 -7.03 3.23
N GLY A 476 9.22 -7.85 3.17
CA GLY A 476 8.63 -8.34 1.93
C GLY A 476 8.10 -7.22 1.04
N ILE A 477 7.28 -6.32 1.59
CA ILE A 477 6.74 -5.14 0.88
C ILE A 477 7.89 -4.22 0.42
N GLY A 478 8.87 -3.95 1.29
CA GLY A 478 10.03 -3.15 0.91
C GLY A 478 10.83 -3.78 -0.23
N LYS A 479 10.95 -5.11 -0.26
CA LYS A 479 11.63 -5.81 -1.35
C LYS A 479 10.82 -5.83 -2.64
N ALA A 480 9.50 -5.96 -2.55
CA ALA A 480 8.59 -5.87 -3.70
C ALA A 480 8.69 -4.48 -4.37
N ALA A 481 8.64 -3.41 -3.57
CA ALA A 481 8.74 -2.03 -4.07
C ALA A 481 10.06 -1.76 -4.82
N GLN A 482 11.19 -2.33 -4.36
CA GLN A 482 12.48 -2.24 -5.07
C GLN A 482 12.49 -2.91 -6.46
N ASN A 483 11.51 -3.77 -6.75
CA ASN A 483 11.36 -4.45 -8.04
C ASN A 483 10.13 -3.92 -8.81
N GLY A 484 9.63 -2.71 -8.50
CA GLY A 484 8.49 -2.11 -9.18
C GLY A 484 7.14 -2.75 -8.82
N ILE A 485 7.06 -3.58 -7.78
CA ILE A 485 5.82 -4.21 -7.33
C ILE A 485 5.30 -3.47 -6.09
N LEU A 486 4.21 -2.72 -6.27
CA LEU A 486 3.56 -1.99 -5.19
C LEU A 486 2.44 -2.82 -4.59
N ILE A 487 2.57 -3.09 -3.30
CA ILE A 487 1.59 -3.88 -2.54
C ILE A 487 0.78 -2.90 -1.70
N HIS A 488 -0.54 -2.85 -1.93
CA HIS A 488 -1.47 -1.95 -1.22
C HIS A 488 -1.92 -2.44 0.15
N SER A 489 -1.75 -3.73 0.45
CA SER A 489 -2.08 -4.26 1.78
C SER A 489 -1.23 -5.47 2.14
N ALA A 490 -0.93 -5.59 3.43
CA ALA A 490 -0.26 -6.75 3.99
C ALA A 490 -1.10 -8.03 3.84
N GLU A 491 -2.43 -7.88 3.81
CA GLU A 491 -3.38 -8.96 3.50
C GLU A 491 -3.25 -9.46 2.06
N ALA A 492 -3.06 -8.56 1.09
CA ALA A 492 -2.83 -8.95 -0.30
C ALA A 492 -1.56 -9.81 -0.42
N LEU A 493 -0.46 -9.46 0.26
CA LEU A 493 0.78 -10.26 0.24
C LEU A 493 0.57 -11.67 0.79
N GLU A 494 -0.18 -11.83 1.88
CA GLU A 494 -0.49 -13.15 2.45
C GLU A 494 -1.43 -13.99 1.59
N THR A 495 -2.44 -13.33 1.00
CA THR A 495 -3.44 -13.98 0.16
C THR A 495 -2.84 -14.36 -1.18
N LEU A 496 -1.89 -13.58 -1.69
CA LEU A 496 -1.19 -13.84 -2.95
C LEU A 496 -0.52 -15.22 -2.98
N HIS A 497 0.01 -15.67 -1.84
CA HIS A 497 0.60 -17.02 -1.71
C HIS A 497 -0.42 -18.15 -1.85
N LYS A 498 -1.71 -17.88 -1.57
CA LYS A 498 -2.78 -18.89 -1.55
C LYS A 498 -3.57 -18.94 -2.85
N ILE A 499 -3.32 -18.03 -3.79
CA ILE A 499 -4.02 -18.01 -5.09
C ILE A 499 -3.77 -19.32 -5.81
N ASP A 500 -4.84 -19.87 -6.38
CA ASP A 500 -4.79 -21.00 -7.28
C ASP A 500 -5.33 -20.68 -8.69
N TYR A 501 -6.02 -19.55 -8.85
CA TYR A 501 -6.63 -19.14 -10.11
C TYR A 501 -6.30 -17.67 -10.45
N LEU A 502 -5.85 -17.42 -11.68
CA LEU A 502 -5.49 -16.11 -12.18
C LEU A 502 -6.36 -15.72 -13.38
N VAL A 503 -7.13 -14.66 -13.21
CA VAL A 503 -7.92 -14.02 -14.28
C VAL A 503 -7.13 -12.83 -14.80
N LEU A 504 -6.89 -12.79 -16.10
CA LEU A 504 -6.16 -11.73 -16.78
C LEU A 504 -7.13 -10.94 -17.67
N ASP A 505 -7.17 -9.63 -17.51
CA ASP A 505 -7.71 -8.79 -18.57
C ASP A 505 -6.81 -8.87 -19.81
N LYS A 506 -7.41 -8.66 -20.98
CA LYS A 506 -6.65 -8.67 -22.23
C LYS A 506 -5.95 -7.32 -22.46
N THR A 507 -6.72 -6.24 -22.48
CA THR A 507 -6.29 -4.94 -23.01
C THR A 507 -5.40 -4.23 -22.00
N GLY A 508 -4.20 -3.81 -22.41
CA GLY A 508 -3.25 -3.11 -21.52
C GLY A 508 -2.57 -4.01 -20.49
N THR A 509 -3.04 -5.24 -20.29
CA THR A 509 -2.45 -6.24 -19.40
C THR A 509 -1.64 -7.26 -20.19
N ILE A 510 -2.29 -8.14 -20.97
CA ILE A 510 -1.60 -9.11 -21.85
C ILE A 510 -1.06 -8.40 -23.09
N THR A 511 -1.81 -7.43 -23.59
CA THR A 511 -1.47 -6.61 -24.76
C THR A 511 -0.92 -5.25 -24.35
N GLU A 512 -0.36 -4.52 -25.32
CA GLU A 512 0.15 -3.16 -25.09
C GLU A 512 -0.97 -2.14 -24.84
N GLY A 513 -2.21 -2.46 -25.20
CA GLY A 513 -3.38 -1.58 -25.02
C GLY A 513 -3.43 -0.45 -26.03
N LYS A 514 -2.61 -0.52 -27.09
CA LYS A 514 -2.53 0.47 -28.16
C LYS A 514 -2.59 -0.26 -29.51
N PRO A 515 -3.43 0.20 -30.46
CA PRO A 515 -3.46 -0.38 -31.78
C PRO A 515 -2.12 -0.17 -32.49
N SER A 516 -1.59 -1.22 -33.10
CA SER A 516 -0.38 -1.18 -33.91
C SER A 516 -0.64 -1.79 -35.29
N LEU A 517 0.03 -1.26 -36.32
CA LEU A 517 -0.07 -1.79 -37.66
C LEU A 517 0.75 -3.09 -37.75
N THR A 518 0.07 -4.21 -37.98
CA THR A 518 0.67 -5.55 -37.99
C THR A 518 0.94 -6.07 -39.40
N ASP A 519 0.05 -5.79 -40.35
CA ASP A 519 0.10 -6.36 -41.70
C ASP A 519 -0.13 -5.29 -42.77
N ILE A 520 0.56 -5.44 -43.90
CA ILE A 520 0.28 -4.72 -45.13
C ILE A 520 0.17 -5.76 -46.22
N ILE A 521 -1.00 -5.88 -46.82
CA ILE A 521 -1.32 -6.88 -47.82
C ILE A 521 -1.64 -6.15 -49.13
N PRO A 522 -0.73 -6.14 -50.11
CA PRO A 522 -0.98 -5.56 -51.43
C PRO A 522 -2.14 -6.26 -52.15
N ALA A 523 -2.86 -5.51 -52.99
CA ALA A 523 -3.87 -6.09 -53.86
C ALA A 523 -3.21 -7.02 -54.90
N PRO A 524 -3.77 -8.21 -55.17
CA PRO A 524 -3.12 -9.23 -56.03
C PRO A 524 -3.03 -8.82 -57.51
N ASP A 525 -3.84 -7.86 -57.94
CA ASP A 525 -3.94 -7.46 -59.35
C ASP A 525 -2.76 -6.58 -59.80
N HIS A 526 -1.98 -6.03 -58.87
CA HIS A 526 -0.87 -5.11 -59.13
C HIS A 526 0.25 -5.30 -58.09
N ASP A 527 1.51 -5.25 -58.52
CA ASP A 527 2.68 -5.43 -57.64
C ASP A 527 3.02 -4.11 -56.90
N TYR A 528 2.12 -3.71 -55.99
CA TYR A 528 2.31 -2.51 -55.17
C TYR A 528 3.28 -2.75 -54.02
N ASP A 529 4.26 -1.85 -53.86
CA ASP A 529 5.16 -1.87 -52.71
C ASP A 529 4.38 -1.57 -51.41
N SER A 530 4.65 -2.35 -50.36
CA SER A 530 4.04 -2.18 -49.04
C SER A 530 4.35 -0.79 -48.44
N ASN A 531 5.53 -0.23 -48.72
CA ASN A 531 5.86 1.11 -48.26
C ASN A 531 5.08 2.21 -49.01
N TYR A 532 4.74 1.98 -50.28
CA TYR A 532 3.88 2.88 -51.03
C TYR A 532 2.46 2.89 -50.47
N ILE A 533 1.89 1.71 -50.18
CA ILE A 533 0.57 1.58 -49.55
C ILE A 533 0.54 2.32 -48.21
N LEU A 534 1.57 2.12 -47.38
CA LEU A 534 1.68 2.78 -46.08
C LEU A 534 1.86 4.30 -46.20
N SER A 535 2.64 4.77 -47.18
CA SER A 535 2.79 6.20 -47.45
C SER A 535 1.46 6.86 -47.81
N MET A 536 0.67 6.24 -48.70
CA MET A 536 -0.64 6.75 -49.09
C MET A 536 -1.63 6.72 -47.92
N ALA A 537 -1.65 5.63 -47.14
CA ALA A 537 -2.50 5.51 -45.96
C ALA A 537 -2.16 6.57 -44.89
N ALA A 538 -0.88 6.71 -44.55
CA ALA A 538 -0.40 7.68 -43.56
C ALA A 538 -0.66 9.13 -44.01
N SER A 539 -0.48 9.42 -45.30
CA SER A 539 -0.73 10.77 -45.84
C SER A 539 -2.22 11.13 -45.80
N ALA A 540 -3.10 10.17 -46.06
CA ALA A 540 -4.55 10.38 -45.95
C ALA A 540 -5.03 10.51 -44.49
N GLU A 541 -4.42 9.78 -43.57
CA GLU A 541 -4.77 9.74 -42.14
C GLU A 541 -4.12 10.86 -41.30
N LYS A 542 -3.26 11.71 -41.90
CA LYS A 542 -2.49 12.76 -41.21
C LYS A 542 -3.31 13.73 -40.35
N TYR A 543 -4.55 14.02 -40.77
CA TYR A 543 -5.45 14.94 -40.08
C TYR A 543 -6.53 14.24 -39.25
N SER A 544 -6.46 12.90 -39.15
CA SER A 544 -7.41 12.07 -38.43
C SER A 544 -6.97 11.90 -36.98
N GLU A 545 -7.89 12.19 -36.04
CA GLU A 545 -7.64 11.99 -34.60
C GLU A 545 -7.99 10.56 -34.13
N HIS A 546 -8.36 9.68 -35.06
CA HIS A 546 -8.77 8.31 -34.72
C HIS A 546 -7.57 7.49 -34.22
N PRO A 547 -7.70 6.65 -33.16
CA PRO A 547 -6.59 5.83 -32.66
C PRO A 547 -5.93 4.93 -33.72
N LEU A 548 -6.73 4.39 -34.64
CA LEU A 548 -6.22 3.60 -35.78
C LEU A 548 -5.34 4.45 -36.71
N ALA A 549 -5.69 5.71 -36.96
CA ALA A 549 -4.91 6.63 -37.78
C ALA A 549 -3.52 6.87 -37.18
N GLN A 550 -3.45 7.08 -35.86
CA GLN A 550 -2.19 7.24 -35.13
C GLN A 550 -1.28 6.02 -35.29
N SER A 551 -1.84 4.80 -35.28
CA SER A 551 -1.05 3.58 -35.48
C SER A 551 -0.43 3.49 -36.88
N VAL A 552 -1.12 3.98 -37.91
CA VAL A 552 -0.62 4.05 -39.29
C VAL A 552 0.48 5.12 -39.42
N LEU A 553 0.26 6.30 -38.83
CA LEU A 553 1.25 7.38 -38.80
C LEU A 553 2.53 6.97 -38.07
N GLN A 554 2.39 6.30 -36.92
CA GLN A 554 3.53 5.77 -36.15
C GLN A 554 4.30 4.73 -36.96
N ALA A 555 3.61 3.82 -37.64
CA ALA A 555 4.25 2.82 -38.49
C ALA A 555 5.02 3.45 -39.67
N ALA A 556 4.49 4.51 -40.27
CA ALA A 556 5.17 5.28 -41.32
C ALA A 556 6.41 6.01 -40.77
N ALA A 557 6.30 6.66 -39.62
CA ALA A 557 7.41 7.33 -38.95
C ALA A 557 8.55 6.35 -38.59
N ASN A 558 8.21 5.19 -38.02
CA ASN A 558 9.18 4.15 -37.65
C ASN A 558 9.95 3.59 -38.87
N ARG A 559 9.35 3.63 -40.07
CA ARG A 559 9.99 3.20 -41.33
C ARG A 559 10.67 4.34 -42.10
N GLY A 560 10.64 5.56 -41.57
CA GLY A 560 11.20 6.75 -42.24
C GLY A 560 10.48 7.10 -43.55
N ILE A 561 9.19 6.76 -43.67
CA ILE A 561 8.39 7.02 -44.86
C ILE A 561 7.96 8.49 -44.86
N ILE A 562 8.09 9.14 -46.02
CA ILE A 562 7.65 10.53 -46.20
C ILE A 562 6.13 10.56 -46.25
N ILE A 563 5.54 11.46 -45.45
CA ILE A 563 4.09 11.68 -45.34
C ILE A 563 3.76 12.99 -46.04
N ASP A 564 3.08 12.90 -47.18
CA ASP A 564 2.71 14.04 -48.00
C ASP A 564 1.63 14.89 -47.33
N GLN A 565 1.42 16.11 -47.85
CA GLN A 565 0.30 16.95 -47.42
C GLN A 565 -0.89 16.70 -48.34
N ALA A 566 -2.06 16.47 -47.72
CA ALA A 566 -3.31 16.44 -48.45
C ALA A 566 -3.79 17.86 -48.77
N ASP A 567 -4.14 18.11 -50.02
CA ASP A 567 -4.79 19.35 -50.48
C ASP A 567 -6.20 19.50 -49.89
N SER A 568 -6.89 18.37 -49.70
CA SER A 568 -8.20 18.30 -49.04
C SER A 568 -8.35 17.02 -48.24
N PHE A 569 -9.07 17.09 -47.12
CA PHE A 569 -9.35 15.97 -46.23
C PHE A 569 -10.84 15.98 -45.82
N GLU A 570 -11.48 14.82 -45.90
CA GLU A 570 -12.85 14.58 -45.47
C GLU A 570 -12.90 13.30 -44.63
N SER A 571 -13.57 13.37 -43.46
CA SER A 571 -13.77 12.22 -42.57
C SER A 571 -15.23 11.79 -42.60
N PHE A 572 -15.46 10.48 -42.78
CA PHE A 572 -16.77 9.86 -42.84
C PHE A 572 -16.95 8.96 -41.62
N GLN A 573 -17.85 9.38 -40.72
CA GLN A 573 -18.06 8.71 -39.45
C GLN A 573 -18.49 7.25 -39.65
N GLY A 574 -17.75 6.32 -39.04
CA GLY A 574 -18.00 4.87 -39.15
C GLY A 574 -17.63 4.24 -40.50
N LEU A 575 -17.01 4.98 -41.41
CA LEU A 575 -16.61 4.52 -42.74
C LEU A 575 -15.10 4.61 -42.96
N GLY A 576 -14.51 5.79 -42.75
CA GLY A 576 -13.09 6.05 -42.99
C GLY A 576 -12.80 7.49 -43.38
N VAL A 577 -11.65 7.74 -44.02
CA VAL A 577 -11.18 9.07 -44.45
C VAL A 577 -10.86 9.09 -45.94
N LYS A 578 -11.15 10.23 -46.56
CA LYS A 578 -10.85 10.53 -47.97
C LYS A 578 -9.94 11.75 -48.03
N ALA A 579 -8.87 11.63 -48.80
CA ALA A 579 -7.90 12.71 -48.98
C ALA A 579 -7.57 12.91 -50.46
N TYR A 580 -7.24 14.15 -50.84
CA TYR A 580 -6.72 14.48 -52.16
C TYR A 580 -5.24 14.86 -52.01
N ILE A 581 -4.35 14.09 -52.63
CA ILE A 581 -2.90 14.22 -52.48
C ILE A 581 -2.28 14.11 -53.88
N ASP A 582 -1.47 15.09 -54.32
CA ASP A 582 -0.77 15.07 -55.62
C ASP A 582 -1.66 14.71 -56.82
N ALA A 583 -2.84 15.35 -56.89
CA ALA A 583 -3.86 15.10 -57.90
C ALA A 583 -4.47 13.68 -57.89
N LYS A 584 -4.33 12.94 -56.79
CA LYS A 584 -4.88 11.60 -56.58
C LYS A 584 -5.90 11.61 -55.45
N THR A 585 -6.98 10.87 -55.63
CA THR A 585 -7.97 10.64 -54.57
C THR A 585 -7.61 9.37 -53.82
N ILE A 586 -7.26 9.50 -52.54
CA ILE A 586 -6.92 8.40 -51.64
C ILE A 586 -8.08 8.17 -50.67
N CYS A 587 -8.56 6.93 -50.56
CA CYS A 587 -9.55 6.55 -49.54
C CYS A 587 -8.98 5.46 -48.63
N VAL A 588 -9.11 5.66 -47.32
CA VAL A 588 -8.70 4.73 -46.26
C VAL A 588 -9.91 4.44 -45.39
N GLY A 589 -10.38 3.18 -45.37
CA GLY A 589 -11.61 2.86 -44.62
C GLY A 589 -12.07 1.41 -44.75
N ASN A 590 -13.26 1.14 -44.23
CA ASN A 590 -13.86 -0.19 -44.26
C ASN A 590 -14.50 -0.53 -45.64
N ALA A 591 -15.00 -1.76 -45.78
CA ALA A 591 -15.64 -2.23 -47.02
C ALA A 591 -16.84 -1.36 -47.45
N ALA A 592 -17.57 -0.74 -46.52
CA ALA A 592 -18.69 0.13 -46.83
C ALA A 592 -18.22 1.47 -47.46
N MET A 593 -17.10 2.02 -47.01
CA MET A 593 -16.47 3.18 -47.65
C MET A 593 -16.02 2.86 -49.08
N MET A 594 -15.42 1.68 -49.27
CA MET A 594 -14.99 1.23 -50.59
C MET A 594 -16.19 1.08 -51.54
N ALA A 595 -17.32 0.57 -51.03
CA ALA A 595 -18.56 0.47 -51.80
C ALA A 595 -19.15 1.85 -52.17
N SER A 596 -19.12 2.84 -51.25
CA SER A 596 -19.62 4.19 -51.56
C SER A 596 -18.82 4.91 -52.64
N GLU A 597 -17.53 4.59 -52.77
CA GLU A 597 -16.62 5.15 -53.78
C GLU A 597 -16.51 4.27 -55.04
N ASN A 598 -17.36 3.24 -55.18
CA ASN A 598 -17.39 2.28 -56.30
C ASN A 598 -16.06 1.54 -56.53
N ILE A 599 -15.34 1.21 -55.46
CA ILE A 599 -14.03 0.54 -55.52
C ILE A 599 -14.22 -0.99 -55.47
N ASN A 600 -13.64 -1.71 -56.43
CA ASN A 600 -13.76 -3.16 -56.48
C ASN A 600 -12.79 -3.84 -55.48
N ILE A 601 -13.35 -4.44 -54.43
CA ILE A 601 -12.60 -5.15 -53.37
C ILE A 601 -12.76 -6.67 -53.41
N LYS A 602 -13.42 -7.25 -54.44
CA LYS A 602 -13.73 -8.69 -54.49
C LYS A 602 -12.51 -9.60 -54.37
N HIS A 603 -11.38 -9.18 -54.92
CA HIS A 603 -10.12 -9.95 -54.88
C HIS A 603 -9.45 -9.96 -53.51
N MET A 604 -9.84 -9.04 -52.61
CA MET A 604 -9.26 -8.90 -51.27
C MET A 604 -10.18 -9.41 -50.14
N HIS A 605 -11.39 -9.85 -50.47
CA HIS A 605 -12.38 -10.31 -49.49
C HIS A 605 -11.89 -11.49 -48.64
N THR A 606 -11.15 -12.43 -49.23
CA THR A 606 -10.55 -13.54 -48.47
C THR A 606 -9.50 -13.04 -47.47
N ASN A 607 -8.72 -12.03 -47.84
CA ASN A 607 -7.67 -11.48 -47.00
C ASN A 607 -8.27 -10.66 -45.85
N GLU A 608 -9.34 -9.91 -46.12
CA GLU A 608 -10.15 -9.23 -45.11
C GLU A 608 -10.72 -10.20 -44.08
N GLN A 609 -11.34 -11.30 -44.53
CA GLN A 609 -11.86 -12.33 -43.64
C GLN A 609 -10.76 -12.98 -42.80
N ASN A 610 -9.61 -13.28 -43.40
CA ASN A 610 -8.48 -13.88 -42.68
C ASN A 610 -7.94 -12.94 -41.59
N LEU A 611 -7.75 -11.64 -41.89
CA LEU A 611 -7.36 -10.64 -40.90
C LEU A 611 -8.39 -10.51 -39.79
N GLY A 612 -9.68 -10.39 -40.14
CA GLY A 612 -10.77 -10.31 -39.17
C GLY A 612 -10.84 -11.54 -38.25
N SER A 613 -10.70 -12.75 -38.81
CA SER A 613 -10.68 -13.99 -38.04
C SER A 613 -9.46 -14.14 -37.12
N SER A 614 -8.39 -13.38 -37.41
CA SER A 614 -7.18 -13.31 -36.58
C SER A 614 -7.27 -12.18 -35.54
N GLY A 615 -8.45 -11.60 -35.32
CA GLY A 615 -8.66 -10.51 -34.36
C GLY A 615 -8.09 -9.16 -34.78
N LYS A 616 -7.75 -8.99 -36.06
CA LYS A 616 -7.19 -7.75 -36.61
C LYS A 616 -8.30 -6.94 -37.26
N THR A 617 -8.22 -5.62 -37.17
CA THR A 617 -9.11 -4.70 -37.89
C THR A 617 -8.59 -4.49 -39.31
N PRO A 618 -9.28 -4.98 -40.35
CA PRO A 618 -8.88 -4.77 -41.73
C PRO A 618 -9.32 -3.38 -42.20
N ILE A 619 -8.39 -2.61 -42.76
CA ILE A 619 -8.67 -1.30 -43.37
C ILE A 619 -8.16 -1.31 -44.81
N TYR A 620 -9.02 -0.95 -45.75
CA TYR A 620 -8.68 -0.84 -47.16
C TYR A 620 -8.01 0.49 -47.47
N VAL A 621 -7.05 0.44 -48.40
CA VAL A 621 -6.37 1.62 -48.95
C VAL A 621 -6.57 1.63 -50.45
N SER A 622 -6.94 2.77 -51.01
CA SER A 622 -7.23 2.90 -52.44
C SER A 622 -6.74 4.22 -53.03
N GLU A 623 -6.49 4.22 -54.34
CA GLU A 623 -6.07 5.36 -55.15
C GLU A 623 -6.91 5.43 -56.42
N ASN A 624 -7.53 6.59 -56.70
CA ASN A 624 -8.28 6.86 -57.94
C ASN A 624 -9.24 5.71 -58.34
N ALA A 625 -10.05 5.26 -57.38
CA ALA A 625 -11.00 4.14 -57.49
C ALA A 625 -10.40 2.73 -57.67
N THR A 626 -9.10 2.58 -57.46
CA THR A 626 -8.39 1.28 -57.50
C THR A 626 -7.96 0.89 -56.09
N CYS A 627 -8.23 -0.35 -55.67
CA CYS A 627 -7.77 -0.87 -54.37
C CYS A 627 -6.25 -1.11 -54.43
N LEU A 628 -5.48 -0.42 -53.59
CA LEU A 628 -4.03 -0.62 -53.46
C LEU A 628 -3.71 -1.83 -52.58
N GLY A 629 -4.49 -2.02 -51.52
CA GLY A 629 -4.27 -3.11 -50.58
C GLY A 629 -5.10 -2.98 -49.31
N LEU A 630 -4.72 -3.79 -48.33
CA LEU A 630 -5.38 -3.92 -47.04
C LEU A 630 -4.33 -3.85 -45.93
N ILE A 631 -4.56 -3.04 -44.92
CA ILE A 631 -3.73 -2.98 -43.72
C ILE A 631 -4.46 -3.63 -42.54
N GLY A 632 -3.73 -4.42 -41.77
CA GLY A 632 -4.20 -5.04 -40.54
C GLY A 632 -3.70 -4.24 -39.34
N ILE A 633 -4.63 -3.83 -38.48
CA ILE A 633 -4.31 -3.14 -37.23
C ILE A 633 -4.85 -3.97 -36.07
N ALA A 634 -4.02 -4.24 -35.07
CA ALA A 634 -4.42 -4.99 -33.89
C ALA A 634 -3.70 -4.49 -32.65
N ASP A 635 -4.26 -4.84 -31.49
CA ASP A 635 -3.59 -4.68 -30.21
C ASP A 635 -2.71 -5.91 -29.98
N THR A 636 -1.39 -5.71 -30.03
CA THR A 636 -0.41 -6.80 -29.98
C THR A 636 -0.10 -7.25 -28.57
N ALA A 637 0.14 -8.54 -28.37
CA ALA A 637 0.61 -9.07 -27.10
C ALA A 637 1.98 -8.47 -26.72
N ARG A 638 2.18 -8.18 -25.43
CA ARG A 638 3.48 -7.69 -24.96
C ARG A 638 4.55 -8.77 -25.19
N PRO A 639 5.79 -8.41 -25.56
CA PRO A 639 6.86 -9.39 -25.77
C PRO A 639 7.14 -10.29 -24.56
N SER A 640 6.89 -9.80 -23.34
CA SER A 640 7.08 -10.52 -22.08
C SER A 640 5.90 -11.42 -21.68
N SER A 641 4.72 -11.26 -22.27
CA SER A 641 3.49 -11.93 -21.83
C SER A 641 3.57 -13.45 -21.92
N SER A 642 4.07 -14.00 -23.02
CA SER A 642 4.19 -15.46 -23.22
C SER A 642 5.11 -16.10 -22.18
N HIS A 643 6.24 -15.46 -21.87
CA HIS A 643 7.16 -15.92 -20.83
C HIS A 643 6.53 -15.82 -19.43
N ALA A 644 5.81 -14.74 -19.13
CA ALA A 644 5.14 -14.55 -17.85
C ALA A 644 4.05 -15.60 -17.61
N VAL A 645 3.19 -15.85 -18.61
CA VAL A 645 2.15 -16.89 -18.56
C VAL A 645 2.76 -18.26 -18.32
N ALA A 646 3.83 -18.61 -19.05
CA ALA A 646 4.51 -19.89 -18.87
C ALA A 646 5.11 -20.05 -17.46
N ALA A 647 5.69 -18.98 -16.90
CA ALA A 647 6.22 -19.01 -15.53
C ALA A 647 5.11 -19.22 -14.49
N LEU A 648 3.97 -18.53 -14.64
CA LEU A 648 2.80 -18.65 -13.75
C LEU A 648 2.15 -20.05 -13.84
N ALA A 649 2.04 -20.60 -15.06
CA ALA A 649 1.54 -21.96 -15.25
C ALA A 649 2.47 -23.01 -14.61
N ASN A 650 3.79 -22.82 -14.69
CA ASN A 650 4.77 -23.69 -14.02
C ASN A 650 4.72 -23.61 -12.49
N MET A 651 4.17 -22.52 -11.93
CA MET A 651 3.88 -22.40 -10.49
C MET A 651 2.59 -23.14 -10.08
N GLY A 652 1.87 -23.72 -11.04
CA GLY A 652 0.64 -24.49 -10.82
C GLY A 652 -0.64 -23.64 -10.79
N LEU A 653 -0.58 -22.40 -11.27
CA LEU A 653 -1.75 -21.53 -11.37
C LEU A 653 -2.60 -21.89 -12.60
N GLU A 654 -3.91 -21.96 -12.42
CA GLU A 654 -4.86 -22.00 -13.53
C GLU A 654 -5.08 -20.58 -14.05
N ILE A 655 -4.91 -20.36 -15.36
CA ILE A 655 -4.92 -19.02 -15.97
C ILE A 655 -6.05 -18.92 -16.98
N GLU A 656 -6.81 -17.82 -16.92
CA GLU A 656 -7.93 -17.53 -17.81
C GLU A 656 -7.89 -16.07 -18.30
N ILE A 657 -8.22 -15.82 -19.56
CA ILE A 657 -8.46 -14.45 -20.08
C ILE A 657 -9.93 -14.08 -19.89
N ALA A 658 -10.21 -12.91 -19.33
CA ALA A 658 -11.56 -12.32 -19.27
C ALA A 658 -11.60 -10.99 -20.03
N THR A 659 -12.32 -10.91 -21.15
CA THR A 659 -12.33 -9.72 -22.01
C THR A 659 -13.71 -9.39 -22.59
N GLY A 660 -13.93 -8.11 -22.91
CA GLY A 660 -15.10 -7.63 -23.64
C GLY A 660 -15.03 -7.86 -25.16
N ASP A 661 -13.86 -8.23 -25.67
CA ASP A 661 -13.63 -8.50 -27.08
C ASP A 661 -14.38 -9.74 -27.58
N THR A 662 -14.46 -9.89 -28.91
CA THR A 662 -15.06 -11.07 -29.54
C THR A 662 -14.26 -12.34 -29.24
N SER A 663 -14.95 -13.49 -29.33
CA SER A 663 -14.35 -14.79 -29.04
C SER A 663 -13.16 -15.10 -29.94
N GLU A 664 -13.20 -14.68 -31.21
CA GLU A 664 -12.14 -14.92 -32.18
C GLU A 664 -10.85 -14.16 -31.80
N THR A 665 -10.98 -12.88 -31.48
CA THR A 665 -9.84 -12.02 -31.07
C THR A 665 -9.23 -12.50 -29.77
N ALA A 666 -10.07 -12.81 -28.77
CA ALA A 666 -9.62 -13.28 -27.48
C ALA A 666 -8.90 -14.63 -27.57
N GLN A 667 -9.41 -15.57 -28.37
CA GLN A 667 -8.78 -16.87 -28.58
C GLN A 667 -7.46 -16.76 -29.36
N CYS A 668 -7.36 -15.83 -30.30
CA CYS A 668 -6.11 -15.59 -31.03
C CYS A 668 -4.98 -15.17 -30.07
N ILE A 669 -5.23 -14.17 -29.22
CA ILE A 669 -4.27 -13.73 -28.21
C ILE A 669 -3.97 -14.86 -27.22
N ALA A 670 -4.99 -15.58 -26.76
CA ALA A 670 -4.80 -16.71 -25.84
C ALA A 670 -3.87 -17.78 -26.40
N ASN A 671 -4.04 -18.14 -27.68
CA ASN A 671 -3.18 -19.11 -28.36
C ASN A 671 -1.74 -18.59 -28.54
N GLU A 672 -1.58 -17.28 -28.80
CA GLU A 672 -0.27 -16.63 -28.95
C GLU A 672 0.54 -16.66 -27.65
N VAL A 673 -0.10 -16.39 -26.51
CA VAL A 673 0.57 -16.37 -25.19
C VAL A 673 0.51 -17.71 -24.44
N GLY A 674 -0.25 -18.70 -24.93
CA GLY A 674 -0.34 -20.04 -24.36
C GLY A 674 -1.35 -20.20 -23.21
N ILE A 675 -2.42 -19.41 -23.19
CA ILE A 675 -3.50 -19.50 -22.19
C ILE A 675 -4.63 -20.39 -22.74
N PRO A 676 -5.03 -21.47 -22.01
CA PRO A 676 -6.01 -22.42 -22.52
C PRO A 676 -7.47 -21.99 -22.34
N ALA A 677 -7.78 -21.10 -21.40
CA ALA A 677 -9.15 -20.72 -21.05
C ALA A 677 -9.43 -19.25 -21.35
N VAL A 678 -10.58 -18.97 -21.97
CA VAL A 678 -11.00 -17.63 -22.40
C VAL A 678 -12.48 -17.43 -22.13
N ARG A 679 -12.84 -16.30 -21.52
CA ARG A 679 -14.20 -15.73 -21.53
C ARG A 679 -14.19 -14.40 -22.26
N SER A 680 -14.96 -14.33 -23.33
CA SER A 680 -15.05 -13.20 -24.26
C SER A 680 -16.45 -12.57 -24.24
N GLY A 681 -16.58 -11.35 -24.74
CA GLY A 681 -17.86 -10.63 -24.84
C GLY A 681 -18.44 -10.21 -23.48
N LEU A 682 -17.59 -10.08 -22.46
CA LEU A 682 -18.01 -9.73 -21.10
C LEU A 682 -18.23 -8.22 -20.95
N LEU A 683 -19.34 -7.83 -20.32
CA LEU A 683 -19.49 -6.49 -19.76
C LEU A 683 -18.75 -6.39 -18.41
N PRO A 684 -18.47 -5.18 -17.90
CA PRO A 684 -17.81 -5.02 -16.60
C PRO A 684 -18.52 -5.75 -15.45
N ALA A 685 -19.85 -5.78 -15.45
CA ALA A 685 -20.64 -6.53 -14.47
C ALA A 685 -20.47 -8.06 -14.60
N ASP A 686 -20.29 -8.55 -15.83
CA ASP A 686 -20.10 -9.98 -16.10
C ASP A 686 -18.72 -10.45 -15.65
N LYS A 687 -17.69 -9.59 -15.74
CA LYS A 687 -16.36 -9.86 -15.17
C LYS A 687 -16.43 -10.08 -13.65
N VAL A 688 -17.18 -9.22 -12.94
CA VAL A 688 -17.41 -9.37 -11.49
C VAL A 688 -18.14 -10.69 -11.19
N GLN A 689 -19.15 -11.04 -11.97
CA GLN A 689 -19.87 -12.30 -11.78
C GLN A 689 -18.99 -13.52 -12.06
N ALA A 690 -18.15 -13.49 -13.09
CA ALA A 690 -17.21 -14.56 -13.39
C ALA A 690 -16.24 -14.83 -12.23
N ILE A 691 -15.74 -13.77 -11.58
CA ILE A 691 -14.91 -13.89 -10.37
C ILE A 691 -15.70 -14.51 -9.22
N LYS A 692 -16.93 -14.06 -8.97
CA LYS A 692 -17.80 -14.65 -7.94
C LYS A 692 -18.09 -16.13 -8.18
N ASP A 693 -18.31 -16.51 -9.43
CA ASP A 693 -18.58 -17.90 -9.79
C ASP A 693 -17.37 -18.79 -9.49
N LEU A 694 -16.15 -18.31 -9.77
CA LEU A 694 -14.91 -19.01 -9.41
C LEU A 694 -14.72 -19.09 -7.88
N GLN A 695 -14.95 -17.98 -7.17
CA GLN A 695 -14.89 -17.95 -5.70
C GLN A 695 -15.90 -18.90 -5.05
N SER A 696 -17.11 -19.02 -5.63
CA SER A 696 -18.15 -19.94 -5.15
C SER A 696 -17.76 -21.42 -5.28
N GLN A 697 -16.81 -21.74 -6.15
CA GLN A 697 -16.23 -23.08 -6.31
C GLN A 697 -15.11 -23.36 -5.29
N GLY A 698 -14.82 -22.40 -4.41
CA GLY A 698 -13.76 -22.51 -3.40
C GLY A 698 -12.37 -22.15 -3.92
N ARG A 699 -12.26 -21.54 -5.10
CA ARG A 699 -11.00 -21.01 -5.65
C ARG A 699 -10.63 -19.70 -4.95
N ILE A 700 -9.33 -19.44 -4.85
CA ILE A 700 -8.79 -18.16 -4.40
C ILE A 700 -8.27 -17.44 -5.64
N VAL A 701 -8.99 -16.39 -6.02
CA VAL A 701 -8.89 -15.79 -7.35
C VAL A 701 -8.10 -14.49 -7.28
N ALA A 702 -7.08 -14.36 -8.13
CA ALA A 702 -6.52 -13.06 -8.46
C ALA A 702 -7.01 -12.55 -9.81
N MET A 703 -7.20 -11.24 -9.88
CA MET A 703 -7.52 -10.52 -11.12
C MET A 703 -6.36 -9.58 -11.45
N VAL A 704 -5.92 -9.58 -12.70
CA VAL A 704 -4.95 -8.61 -13.22
C VAL A 704 -5.62 -7.75 -14.27
N GLY A 705 -5.52 -6.43 -14.15
CA GLY A 705 -6.17 -5.50 -15.08
C GLY A 705 -5.52 -4.13 -15.13
N ASP A 706 -6.03 -3.26 -16.00
CA ASP A 706 -5.56 -1.89 -16.20
C ASP A 706 -6.04 -0.91 -15.11
N GLY A 707 -6.86 -1.36 -14.15
CA GLY A 707 -7.32 -0.53 -13.03
C GLY A 707 -8.52 0.38 -13.34
N VAL A 708 -8.65 0.90 -14.56
CA VAL A 708 -9.74 1.84 -14.93
C VAL A 708 -11.02 1.11 -15.29
N ASN A 709 -10.95 0.18 -16.25
CA ASN A 709 -12.13 -0.53 -16.74
C ASN A 709 -12.48 -1.74 -15.86
N ASP A 710 -11.48 -2.23 -15.12
CA ASP A 710 -11.56 -3.44 -14.31
C ASP A 710 -11.64 -3.19 -12.80
N ALA A 711 -11.77 -1.93 -12.36
CA ALA A 711 -11.79 -1.56 -10.94
C ALA A 711 -12.74 -2.44 -10.10
N ALA A 712 -13.96 -2.68 -10.59
CA ALA A 712 -14.96 -3.48 -9.90
C ALA A 712 -14.57 -4.97 -9.84
N ALA A 713 -13.94 -5.50 -10.89
CA ALA A 713 -13.48 -6.88 -10.94
C ALA A 713 -12.25 -7.08 -10.04
N LEU A 714 -11.29 -6.15 -10.07
CA LEU A 714 -10.12 -6.12 -9.18
C LEU A 714 -10.52 -6.06 -7.70
N ALA A 715 -11.55 -5.27 -7.37
CA ALA A 715 -12.07 -5.18 -6.00
C ALA A 715 -12.85 -6.42 -5.55
N GLN A 716 -13.43 -7.18 -6.48
CA GLN A 716 -14.15 -8.43 -6.18
C GLN A 716 -13.21 -9.62 -5.95
N ALA A 717 -12.05 -9.63 -6.61
CA ALA A 717 -11.05 -10.69 -6.47
C ALA A 717 -10.49 -10.77 -5.05
N ASP A 718 -9.97 -11.94 -4.67
CA ASP A 718 -9.26 -12.12 -3.40
C ASP A 718 -7.96 -11.31 -3.38
N VAL A 719 -7.33 -11.15 -4.55
CA VAL A 719 -6.23 -10.20 -4.78
C VAL A 719 -6.41 -9.53 -6.15
N GLY A 720 -6.59 -8.20 -6.15
CA GLY A 720 -6.52 -7.39 -7.37
C GLY A 720 -5.09 -6.91 -7.63
N ILE A 721 -4.62 -7.05 -8.88
CA ILE A 721 -3.31 -6.59 -9.35
C ILE A 721 -3.54 -5.60 -10.49
N ALA A 722 -3.24 -4.33 -10.27
CA ALA A 722 -3.36 -3.30 -11.31
C ALA A 722 -2.03 -3.10 -12.03
N MET A 723 -2.07 -2.91 -13.35
CA MET A 723 -0.93 -2.55 -14.17
C MET A 723 -0.61 -1.06 -13.98
N GLY A 724 0.67 -0.70 -13.83
CA GLY A 724 1.09 0.70 -13.57
C GLY A 724 0.87 1.69 -14.72
N SER A 725 0.44 1.21 -15.90
CA SER A 725 0.12 2.06 -17.06
C SER A 725 -1.33 2.55 -17.09
N GLY A 726 -2.16 2.15 -16.12
CA GLY A 726 -3.59 2.49 -16.06
C GLY A 726 -4.03 3.06 -14.72
#